data_AF-A0A317M933-F1
#
_entry.id   AF-A0A317M933-F1
#
_cell.length_a   1.000
_cell.length_b   1.000
_cell.length_c   1.000
_cell.angle_alpha   90.00
_cell.angle_beta   90.00
_cell.angle_gamma   90.00
#
_symmetry.space_group_name_H-M   'P 1'
#
loop_
_entity.id
_entity.type
_entity.pdbx_description
1 polymer ?
#
loop_
_entity_poly.entity_id
_entity_poly.type
_entity_poly.pdbx_seq_one_letter_code
_entity_poly.pdbx_strand_id
1 'polypeptide(L)'
;MRGAPPASPRPRPARRPAPRIAAATTACALLASLMSAAPVTASEAPTSGPPDALADGFRPLAVFDDYANGSLRSQGPWHVNTPGAPDGAVVSEEAPASLSGKALSVLLSERPDPVRYRGNAYAELGDLALEPDATGTVFWEFVADDLAATGLNIGLSANPTPGLGADTTGNPYDLDDFGPHVTLDERGLVARDGDAEQPLDTEVADGERYGVWMVVDNAADTYRVHVAVAGGDPEPARGPDGDTEFAFRTAGDAALPTFLLLNDADEPPSGDTHLDNIHLAPDTDSTANPAPEYAEVVDFEAYEEAALDGQDGWRADADVRVVADPTRPSEDGRVVEMTGDGLAADRAVPEIADGATGTLFFRMHRDAALDTSLGLTEVDAPSTFDDMRAQANSQNSNALNFRDGDSFAEAGTWPSDAWQCVWMVVDNDADTVRAYSRGGPYRTTTRLPVGEETEFALRRSVEEGLDRFFALNGANSAGRLLVDDLAVDQHSANLRVPSGNAGDCEVVDDGEGPVETPIPETPLPSGVTLQVEELTRLPETDGEGGARINFVSEVPGPDGGSGRLAVPDLNGPLYLVDEETGEATEYLNAWDEFPDFVIRPSLGTGLGFVAFHPGFADNGRFYTVHTEAGQALETRTPTHEPPGDTRVHGVVTEWTADDPGADVFSGDRREVLRIGYSRFLHGMQQIGFDPTTAPGDPDHGLLYVASGDGDEVPDFSPNPLDPGQPQGKVLRIDPEGDDGPGGAYGIPADNPFVDDPEALGEVYGLGMRNPHRFTWDPEDGRMFVGMIGEQSIDSVYELRPGDDFGWNEREGGFRFDRSDPSNVYPLPEDDAEYGYTYPVVSLGRNSGVSLVGGFVPRGGPYPALEGRYLFGDIVSGEIRFADTAEMVQGG
;
A
#
# COMPACT_ATOMS: atom_id res chain seq x y z
N MET A 1 -50.10 -39.67 32.55
CA MET A 1 -49.32 -40.80 31.97
C MET A 1 -49.34 -40.66 30.45
N ARG A 2 -48.16 -40.32 29.89
CA ARG A 2 -47.61 -40.62 28.55
C ARG A 2 -48.48 -40.46 27.28
N GLY A 3 -47.99 -39.60 26.37
CA GLY A 3 -47.61 -40.03 25.01
C GLY A 3 -48.34 -39.38 23.82
N ALA A 4 -47.65 -38.45 23.13
CA ALA A 4 -47.84 -38.11 21.70
C ALA A 4 -47.35 -39.29 20.78
N PRO A 5 -47.35 -39.27 19.41
CA PRO A 5 -47.46 -38.15 18.45
C PRO A 5 -48.18 -38.55 17.09
N PRO A 6 -47.84 -38.08 15.84
CA PRO A 6 -48.80 -37.51 14.87
C PRO A 6 -48.79 -38.14 13.44
N ALA A 7 -49.44 -37.43 12.48
CA ALA A 7 -49.76 -37.71 11.06
C ALA A 7 -48.54 -37.82 10.08
N SER A 8 -48.55 -38.15 8.77
CA SER A 8 -49.48 -38.00 7.60
C SER A 8 -48.97 -38.84 6.39
N PRO A 9 -49.70 -38.93 5.24
CA PRO A 9 -49.06 -38.98 3.92
C PRO A 9 -49.71 -38.08 2.82
N ARG A 10 -48.85 -37.50 1.94
CA ARG A 10 -48.89 -37.19 0.46
C ARG A 10 -50.23 -36.96 -0.31
N PRO A 11 -50.23 -36.51 -1.60
CA PRO A 11 -49.48 -35.47 -2.33
C PRO A 11 -50.38 -34.54 -3.23
N ARG A 12 -49.77 -33.53 -3.89
CA ARG A 12 -50.37 -32.57 -4.87
C ARG A 12 -50.50 -33.12 -6.31
N PRO A 13 -51.34 -32.51 -7.18
CA PRO A 13 -51.18 -32.54 -8.64
C PRO A 13 -51.06 -31.13 -9.32
N ALA A 14 -50.07 -31.03 -10.21
CA ALA A 14 -50.05 -30.57 -11.62
C ALA A 14 -50.81 -29.32 -12.17
N ARG A 15 -50.00 -28.48 -12.87
CA ARG A 15 -50.07 -27.98 -14.28
C ARG A 15 -50.63 -26.56 -14.63
N ARG A 16 -49.69 -25.71 -15.14
CA ARG A 16 -49.61 -24.97 -16.46
C ARG A 16 -50.66 -23.86 -16.80
N PRO A 17 -50.42 -22.98 -17.82
CA PRO A 17 -49.18 -22.34 -18.35
C PRO A 17 -49.34 -20.81 -18.70
N ALA A 18 -48.27 -20.24 -19.29
CA ALA A 18 -47.97 -18.85 -19.73
C ALA A 18 -49.00 -18.08 -20.61
N PRO A 19 -48.76 -16.79 -20.95
CA PRO A 19 -48.05 -16.50 -22.22
C PRO A 19 -47.14 -15.24 -22.27
N ARG A 20 -46.28 -15.22 -23.29
CA ARG A 20 -45.44 -14.11 -23.83
C ARG A 20 -46.26 -13.10 -24.64
N ILE A 21 -45.73 -11.89 -24.86
CA ILE A 21 -45.90 -10.91 -25.97
C ILE A 21 -45.09 -9.65 -25.55
N ALA A 22 -44.42 -8.81 -26.34
CA ALA A 22 -43.84 -8.78 -27.68
C ALA A 22 -43.04 -7.45 -27.78
N ALA A 23 -42.08 -7.39 -28.70
CA ALA A 23 -41.24 -6.22 -29.02
C ALA A 23 -41.99 -5.07 -29.72
N ALA A 24 -41.46 -3.84 -29.64
CA ALA A 24 -41.62 -2.83 -30.68
C ALA A 24 -40.55 -1.71 -30.61
N THR A 25 -39.83 -1.56 -31.72
CA THR A 25 -38.87 -0.51 -32.08
C THR A 25 -39.59 0.68 -32.77
N THR A 26 -38.91 1.82 -32.87
CA THR A 26 -39.00 2.89 -33.93
C THR A 26 -39.73 4.19 -33.57
N ALA A 27 -39.02 5.33 -33.55
CA ALA A 27 -39.06 6.35 -34.62
C ALA A 27 -38.55 7.76 -34.19
N CYS A 28 -37.53 8.19 -34.93
CA CYS A 28 -36.90 9.49 -35.14
C CYS A 28 -37.76 10.79 -35.14
N ALA A 29 -37.07 11.90 -34.78
CA ALA A 29 -36.81 13.13 -35.57
C ALA A 29 -37.29 14.48 -34.99
N LEU A 30 -36.34 15.41 -34.80
CA LEU A 30 -36.26 16.80 -35.34
C LEU A 30 -35.26 17.63 -34.50
N LEU A 31 -34.03 17.88 -34.98
CA LEU A 31 -33.54 19.01 -35.79
C LEU A 31 -33.13 20.30 -35.02
N ALA A 32 -31.81 20.44 -34.89
CA ALA A 32 -30.97 21.62 -35.16
C ALA A 32 -31.04 22.88 -34.26
N SER A 33 -29.88 23.23 -33.69
CA SER A 33 -29.15 24.46 -34.06
C SER A 33 -27.67 24.40 -33.64
N LEU A 34 -26.82 24.83 -34.58
CA LEU A 34 -25.36 24.87 -34.57
C LEU A 34 -24.77 25.86 -33.54
N MET A 35 -23.61 25.52 -32.96
CA MET A 35 -22.47 26.45 -32.82
C MET A 35 -21.12 25.70 -32.82
N SER A 36 -20.36 25.91 -33.91
CA SER A 36 -18.90 26.03 -34.02
C SER A 36 -18.00 24.99 -33.32
N ALA A 37 -17.64 23.93 -34.05
CA ALA A 37 -16.46 23.13 -33.80
C ALA A 37 -15.18 23.89 -34.20
N ALA A 38 -14.21 23.97 -33.29
CA ALA A 38 -12.80 24.02 -33.65
C ALA A 38 -12.31 22.56 -33.80
N PRO A 39 -11.46 22.22 -34.77
CA PRO A 39 -10.88 20.89 -34.84
C PRO A 39 -9.88 20.74 -33.69
N VAL A 40 -10.12 19.78 -32.79
CA VAL A 40 -9.03 19.18 -32.03
C VAL A 40 -8.27 18.33 -33.05
N THR A 41 -7.19 18.89 -33.57
CA THR A 41 -6.13 18.09 -34.19
C THR A 41 -5.56 17.20 -33.11
N ALA A 42 -5.53 15.89 -33.36
CA ALA A 42 -4.72 14.96 -32.59
C ALA A 42 -3.30 15.54 -32.50
N SER A 43 -2.81 15.70 -31.28
CA SER A 43 -1.41 16.00 -31.03
C SER A 43 -0.59 14.80 -31.49
N GLU A 44 0.49 15.08 -32.20
CA GLU A 44 1.52 14.10 -32.56
C GLU A 44 2.03 13.40 -31.28
N ALA A 45 2.31 12.11 -31.42
CA ALA A 45 3.10 11.36 -30.45
C ALA A 45 4.44 12.09 -30.22
N PRO A 46 5.02 12.04 -29.01
CA PRO A 46 6.30 12.66 -28.76
C PRO A 46 7.34 12.04 -29.69
N THR A 47 8.00 12.89 -30.48
CA THR A 47 9.23 12.51 -31.15
C THR A 47 10.28 12.32 -30.05
N SER A 48 10.60 11.08 -29.70
CA SER A 48 11.85 10.77 -29.02
C SER A 48 12.98 11.20 -29.96
N GLY A 49 13.79 12.17 -29.52
CA GLY A 49 15.14 12.29 -30.04
C GLY A 49 15.88 10.98 -29.78
N PRO A 50 16.91 10.64 -30.57
CA PRO A 50 17.64 9.40 -30.33
C PRO A 50 18.29 9.49 -28.93
N PRO A 51 18.02 8.56 -27.99
CA PRO A 51 18.95 8.35 -26.89
C PRO A 51 20.30 7.98 -27.52
N ASP A 52 21.38 8.53 -26.98
CA ASP A 52 22.74 8.25 -27.47
C ASP A 52 22.97 6.74 -27.59
N ALA A 53 23.63 6.37 -28.68
CA ALA A 53 23.54 5.03 -29.24
C ALA A 53 23.99 3.93 -28.26
N LEU A 54 23.01 3.12 -27.83
CA LEU A 54 23.24 1.75 -27.36
C LEU A 54 24.18 1.02 -28.33
N ALA A 55 24.84 -0.05 -27.86
CA ALA A 55 25.73 -0.88 -28.69
C ALA A 55 25.12 -1.13 -30.09
N ASP A 56 25.85 -0.78 -31.15
CA ASP A 56 25.50 -0.90 -32.58
C ASP A 56 23.98 -0.95 -32.92
N GLY A 57 23.25 0.13 -32.67
CA GLY A 57 21.94 0.37 -33.30
C GLY A 57 20.72 -0.30 -32.65
N PHE A 58 20.86 -0.89 -31.47
CA PHE A 58 19.71 -1.25 -30.63
C PHE A 58 18.92 -0.01 -30.21
N ARG A 59 17.59 -0.15 -30.13
CA ARG A 59 16.65 0.87 -29.67
C ARG A 59 15.74 0.23 -28.62
N PRO A 60 15.51 0.89 -27.47
CA PRO A 60 14.68 0.33 -26.41
C PRO A 60 13.21 0.28 -26.87
N LEU A 61 12.59 -0.90 -26.73
CA LEU A 61 11.14 -1.06 -26.80
C LEU A 61 10.51 -0.84 -25.41
N ALA A 62 11.15 -1.38 -24.36
CA ALA A 62 10.75 -1.16 -22.97
C ALA A 62 11.94 -1.33 -22.02
N VAL A 63 12.14 -0.33 -21.16
CA VAL A 63 12.99 -0.36 -19.97
C VAL A 63 12.05 -0.12 -18.81
N PHE A 64 11.77 -1.16 -18.01
CA PHE A 64 10.62 -1.13 -17.09
C PHE A 64 10.86 -0.26 -15.85
N ASP A 65 12.11 0.11 -15.57
CA ASP A 65 12.45 1.08 -14.53
C ASP A 65 11.80 2.46 -14.74
N ASP A 66 11.55 2.84 -15.99
CA ASP A 66 10.90 4.11 -16.35
C ASP A 66 9.36 4.02 -16.32
N TYR A 67 8.81 2.84 -16.02
CA TYR A 67 7.37 2.63 -15.94
C TYR A 67 6.89 2.76 -14.49
N ALA A 68 5.67 3.27 -14.31
CA ALA A 68 5.02 3.31 -13.01
C ALA A 68 4.59 1.90 -12.60
N ASN A 69 4.49 1.65 -11.29
CA ASN A 69 4.02 0.34 -10.81
C ASN A 69 2.56 0.15 -11.19
N GLY A 70 2.19 -1.10 -11.43
CA GLY A 70 0.82 -1.47 -11.77
C GLY A 70 0.67 -1.86 -13.23
N SER A 71 -0.57 -1.81 -13.70
CA SER A 71 -0.95 -2.37 -15.00
C SER A 71 -0.14 -1.78 -16.15
N LEU A 72 0.42 -2.65 -17.00
CA LEU A 72 1.07 -2.25 -18.25
C LEU A 72 0.06 -1.61 -19.25
N ARG A 73 -1.25 -1.78 -19.02
CA ARG A 73 -2.34 -1.30 -19.91
C ARG A 73 -2.32 0.21 -20.14
N SER A 74 -1.95 0.98 -19.14
CA SER A 74 -1.97 2.46 -19.20
C SER A 74 -0.59 3.05 -19.52
N GLN A 75 0.39 2.20 -19.87
CA GLN A 75 1.79 2.58 -19.88
C GLN A 75 2.42 2.17 -21.22
N GLY A 76 3.05 3.11 -21.91
CA GLY A 76 3.73 2.84 -23.18
C GLY A 76 2.81 2.38 -24.33
N PRO A 77 3.36 1.78 -25.40
CA PRO A 77 2.62 1.31 -26.58
C PRO A 77 1.94 -0.06 -26.35
N TRP A 78 1.76 -0.47 -25.09
CA TRP A 78 1.34 -1.80 -24.75
C TRP A 78 -0.18 -1.97 -24.82
N HIS A 79 -0.59 -2.98 -25.56
CA HIS A 79 -1.93 -3.52 -25.53
C HIS A 79 -1.91 -4.73 -24.59
N VAL A 80 -2.83 -4.72 -23.62
CA VAL A 80 -3.01 -5.81 -22.65
C VAL A 80 -4.46 -6.29 -22.77
N ASN A 81 -4.74 -7.55 -22.38
CA ASN A 81 -6.07 -8.18 -22.39
C ASN A 81 -7.24 -7.25 -21.92
N THR A 82 -8.46 -7.52 -22.38
CA THR A 82 -9.70 -6.69 -22.29
C THR A 82 -9.91 -5.80 -21.04
N PRO A 83 -10.56 -4.62 -21.18
CA PRO A 83 -10.90 -3.74 -20.05
C PRO A 83 -11.74 -4.46 -18.98
N GLY A 84 -11.31 -4.42 -17.71
CA GLY A 84 -12.07 -4.90 -16.55
C GLY A 84 -11.66 -6.25 -15.95
N ALA A 85 -10.58 -6.88 -16.41
CA ALA A 85 -9.92 -7.97 -15.68
C ALA A 85 -8.82 -7.39 -14.76
N PRO A 86 -8.59 -7.93 -13.55
CA PRO A 86 -7.42 -7.56 -12.75
C PRO A 86 -6.17 -7.80 -13.59
N ASP A 87 -5.32 -6.79 -13.71
CA ASP A 87 -4.23 -6.75 -14.67
C ASP A 87 -3.18 -7.85 -14.36
N GLY A 88 -2.90 -8.73 -15.33
CA GLY A 88 -1.96 -9.86 -15.18
C GLY A 88 -0.58 -9.66 -15.81
N ALA A 89 -0.34 -8.49 -16.41
CA ALA A 89 0.96 -8.01 -16.86
C ALA A 89 1.19 -6.70 -16.11
N VAL A 90 2.01 -6.76 -15.06
CA VAL A 90 2.19 -5.68 -14.09
C VAL A 90 3.65 -5.32 -14.00
N VAL A 91 3.96 -4.02 -14.06
CA VAL A 91 5.28 -3.53 -13.70
C VAL A 91 5.35 -3.53 -12.17
N SER A 92 6.30 -4.29 -11.61
CA SER A 92 6.47 -4.46 -10.16
C SER A 92 7.88 -4.10 -9.73
N GLU A 93 8.01 -3.54 -8.52
CA GLU A 93 9.27 -3.32 -7.80
C GLU A 93 9.76 -4.58 -7.08
N GLU A 94 8.96 -5.64 -7.02
CA GLU A 94 9.34 -6.95 -6.47
C GLU A 94 10.16 -7.80 -7.46
N ALA A 95 10.88 -7.14 -8.37
CA ALA A 95 11.73 -7.85 -9.32
C ALA A 95 12.91 -8.53 -8.61
N PRO A 96 13.37 -9.70 -9.09
CA PRO A 96 14.61 -10.30 -8.63
C PRO A 96 15.77 -9.31 -8.69
N ALA A 97 16.62 -9.31 -7.66
CA ALA A 97 17.76 -8.38 -7.51
C ALA A 97 18.74 -8.35 -8.70
N SER A 98 18.72 -9.41 -9.52
CA SER A 98 19.51 -9.53 -10.72
C SER A 98 18.97 -8.69 -11.89
N LEU A 99 17.72 -8.27 -11.89
CA LEU A 99 17.14 -7.38 -12.89
C LEU A 99 17.32 -5.91 -12.46
N SER A 100 17.18 -4.97 -13.39
CA SER A 100 17.19 -3.55 -13.01
C SER A 100 15.85 -3.21 -12.38
N GLY A 101 15.88 -2.88 -11.08
CA GLY A 101 14.80 -2.24 -10.31
C GLY A 101 13.41 -2.84 -10.48
N LYS A 102 12.69 -2.38 -11.51
CA LYS A 102 11.36 -2.86 -11.88
C LYS A 102 11.43 -3.82 -13.06
N ALA A 103 10.63 -4.87 -12.98
CA ALA A 103 10.43 -5.79 -14.09
C ALA A 103 8.95 -5.93 -14.41
N LEU A 104 8.65 -6.31 -15.65
CA LEU A 104 7.33 -6.83 -15.98
C LEU A 104 7.18 -8.19 -15.32
N SER A 105 6.36 -8.26 -14.25
CA SER A 105 5.90 -9.52 -13.72
C SER A 105 4.72 -10.03 -14.55
N VAL A 106 4.90 -11.23 -15.07
CA VAL A 106 3.81 -12.05 -15.57
C VAL A 106 3.31 -12.82 -14.33
N LEU A 107 2.30 -12.25 -13.66
CA LEU A 107 1.74 -12.74 -12.39
C LEU A 107 1.00 -14.05 -12.58
N LEU A 108 1.45 -15.10 -11.90
CA LEU A 108 0.94 -16.45 -12.10
C LEU A 108 0.55 -17.16 -10.80
N SER A 109 1.05 -16.70 -9.64
CA SER A 109 0.66 -17.26 -8.34
C SER A 109 -0.61 -16.61 -7.72
N GLU A 110 -1.51 -17.47 -7.25
CA GLU A 110 -2.65 -17.25 -6.34
C GLU A 110 -3.70 -16.16 -6.64
N ARG A 111 -4.78 -16.53 -7.35
CA ARG A 111 -6.11 -15.89 -7.22
C ARG A 111 -7.19 -16.95 -6.89
N PRO A 112 -8.15 -16.67 -5.99
CA PRO A 112 -9.13 -17.66 -5.50
C PRO A 112 -10.27 -18.02 -6.48
N ASP A 113 -10.32 -17.43 -7.67
CA ASP A 113 -11.34 -17.70 -8.70
C ASP A 113 -10.74 -18.35 -9.97
N PRO A 114 -11.49 -19.18 -10.72
CA PRO A 114 -10.97 -19.86 -11.90
C PRO A 114 -10.83 -18.90 -13.10
N VAL A 115 -9.80 -18.08 -13.11
CA VAL A 115 -9.32 -17.38 -14.31
C VAL A 115 -8.35 -18.33 -15.03
N ARG A 116 -8.62 -18.68 -16.29
CA ARG A 116 -7.75 -19.59 -17.08
C ARG A 116 -6.54 -18.86 -17.72
N TYR A 117 -5.87 -18.04 -16.90
CA TYR A 117 -4.60 -17.29 -17.04
C TYR A 117 -4.39 -16.30 -18.23
N ARG A 118 -3.92 -15.07 -17.93
CA ARG A 118 -3.68 -13.96 -18.88
C ARG A 118 -2.62 -12.95 -18.41
N GLY A 119 -1.38 -13.12 -18.88
CA GLY A 119 -0.31 -12.11 -18.87
C GLY A 119 -0.01 -11.53 -20.26
N ASN A 120 -0.91 -11.74 -21.22
CA ASN A 120 -0.60 -11.47 -22.62
C ASN A 120 -0.61 -9.97 -22.93
N ALA A 121 0.42 -9.54 -23.65
CA ALA A 121 0.57 -8.18 -24.10
C ALA A 121 1.19 -8.15 -25.50
N TYR A 122 0.94 -7.07 -26.24
CA TYR A 122 1.67 -6.78 -27.47
C TYR A 122 1.98 -5.29 -27.56
N ALA A 123 3.03 -4.95 -28.31
CA ALA A 123 3.40 -3.56 -28.60
C ALA A 123 3.54 -3.37 -30.11
N GLU A 124 2.95 -2.29 -30.63
CA GLU A 124 3.18 -1.84 -32.01
C GLU A 124 4.59 -1.27 -32.13
N LEU A 125 5.34 -1.70 -33.14
CA LEU A 125 6.76 -1.34 -33.30
C LEU A 125 6.99 -0.03 -34.06
N GLY A 126 6.02 0.41 -34.86
CA GLY A 126 6.17 1.62 -35.68
C GLY A 126 7.43 1.57 -36.55
N ASP A 127 8.32 2.55 -36.38
CA ASP A 127 9.60 2.65 -37.12
C ASP A 127 10.65 1.58 -36.69
N LEU A 128 10.35 0.74 -35.70
CA LEU A 128 11.15 -0.43 -35.31
C LEU A 128 10.68 -1.73 -35.99
N ALA A 129 9.64 -1.65 -36.83
CA ALA A 129 9.15 -2.81 -37.57
C ALA A 129 10.26 -3.40 -38.46
N LEU A 130 10.36 -4.73 -38.48
CA LEU A 130 11.31 -5.41 -39.34
C LEU A 130 10.72 -5.54 -40.75
N GLU A 131 11.31 -4.85 -41.73
CA GLU A 131 10.85 -4.87 -43.12
C GLU A 131 11.07 -6.25 -43.78
N PRO A 132 10.30 -6.62 -44.84
CA PRO A 132 10.36 -7.93 -45.48
C PRO A 132 11.76 -8.36 -45.98
N ASP A 133 12.62 -7.41 -46.32
CA ASP A 133 13.95 -7.65 -46.87
C ASP A 133 15.10 -7.34 -45.87
N ALA A 134 14.77 -7.22 -44.59
CA ALA A 134 15.70 -6.84 -43.53
C ALA A 134 16.10 -8.01 -42.61
N THR A 135 17.23 -7.83 -41.94
CA THR A 135 17.67 -8.65 -40.80
C THR A 135 17.65 -7.80 -39.54
N GLY A 136 17.10 -8.32 -38.44
CA GLY A 136 17.04 -7.58 -37.19
C GLY A 136 17.24 -8.47 -35.97
N THR A 137 17.48 -7.84 -34.83
CA THR A 137 17.67 -8.54 -33.56
C THR A 137 16.73 -8.03 -32.48
N VAL A 138 16.11 -8.96 -31.74
CA VAL A 138 15.33 -8.69 -30.54
C VAL A 138 16.11 -9.16 -29.32
N PHE A 139 16.23 -8.33 -28.29
CA PHE A 139 16.88 -8.67 -27.02
C PHE A 139 15.94 -8.48 -25.83
N TRP A 140 16.02 -9.36 -24.82
CA TRP A 140 15.38 -9.20 -23.51
C TRP A 140 16.13 -9.98 -22.43
N GLU A 141 15.93 -9.59 -21.17
CA GLU A 141 16.38 -10.32 -19.98
C GLU A 141 15.20 -10.99 -19.27
N PHE A 142 15.43 -12.15 -18.64
CA PHE A 142 14.40 -12.80 -17.82
C PHE A 142 14.96 -13.53 -16.59
N VAL A 143 14.10 -13.71 -15.60
CA VAL A 143 14.25 -14.62 -14.45
C VAL A 143 12.91 -15.34 -14.24
N ALA A 144 12.93 -16.65 -13.97
CA ALA A 144 11.74 -17.43 -13.67
C ALA A 144 11.87 -18.10 -12.29
N ASP A 145 10.82 -18.05 -11.47
CA ASP A 145 10.82 -18.67 -10.14
C ASP A 145 10.41 -20.16 -10.17
N ASP A 146 9.63 -20.55 -11.19
CA ASP A 146 9.21 -21.93 -11.44
C ASP A 146 9.08 -22.17 -12.96
N LEU A 147 10.21 -22.42 -13.60
CA LEU A 147 10.33 -22.68 -15.03
C LEU A 147 9.45 -23.86 -15.48
N ALA A 148 9.28 -24.87 -14.60
CA ALA A 148 8.44 -26.03 -14.86
C ALA A 148 6.94 -25.69 -14.96
N ALA A 149 6.56 -24.53 -14.44
CA ALA A 149 5.19 -24.04 -14.48
C ALA A 149 4.99 -22.93 -15.54
N THR A 150 6.06 -22.46 -16.21
CA THR A 150 5.97 -21.41 -17.23
C THR A 150 5.42 -21.95 -18.57
N GLY A 151 4.78 -21.06 -19.36
CA GLY A 151 4.31 -21.31 -20.73
C GLY A 151 4.39 -20.06 -21.59
N LEU A 152 5.45 -19.27 -21.41
CA LEU A 152 5.57 -17.90 -21.92
C LEU A 152 6.18 -17.89 -23.32
N ASN A 153 5.45 -17.34 -24.28
CA ASN A 153 5.85 -17.20 -25.69
C ASN A 153 6.22 -15.73 -25.95
N ILE A 154 7.40 -15.49 -26.50
CA ILE A 154 7.93 -14.16 -26.81
C ILE A 154 8.39 -14.14 -28.26
N GLY A 155 8.02 -13.12 -29.03
CA GLY A 155 8.40 -13.05 -30.43
C GLY A 155 7.83 -11.86 -31.20
N LEU A 156 7.91 -11.97 -32.53
CA LEU A 156 7.40 -10.96 -33.46
C LEU A 156 6.21 -11.50 -34.25
N SER A 157 5.32 -10.61 -34.67
CA SER A 157 4.13 -10.93 -35.45
C SER A 157 4.03 -10.06 -36.71
N ALA A 158 3.57 -10.66 -37.81
CA ALA A 158 3.15 -9.97 -39.03
C ALA A 158 1.75 -9.34 -38.90
N ASN A 159 0.98 -9.74 -37.88
CA ASN A 159 -0.33 -9.19 -37.60
C ASN A 159 -0.17 -7.91 -36.75
N PRO A 160 -0.61 -6.74 -37.24
CA PRO A 160 -0.50 -5.49 -36.48
C PRO A 160 -1.42 -5.46 -35.24
N THR A 161 -2.41 -6.34 -35.20
CA THR A 161 -3.37 -6.47 -34.10
C THR A 161 -3.66 -7.96 -33.84
N PRO A 162 -2.68 -8.71 -33.29
CA PRO A 162 -2.82 -10.15 -33.06
C PRO A 162 -4.01 -10.48 -32.14
N GLY A 163 -4.40 -9.51 -31.32
CA GLY A 163 -5.50 -9.70 -30.38
C GLY A 163 -5.03 -10.46 -29.16
N LEU A 164 -5.73 -10.22 -28.05
CA LEU A 164 -5.34 -10.71 -26.73
C LEU A 164 -6.52 -11.48 -26.16
N GLY A 165 -6.51 -12.81 -26.36
CA GLY A 165 -7.46 -13.73 -25.71
C GLY A 165 -7.83 -14.96 -26.54
N ALA A 166 -8.35 -15.98 -25.86
CA ALA A 166 -9.09 -17.07 -26.50
C ALA A 166 -10.30 -16.49 -27.24
N ASP A 167 -10.44 -16.81 -28.52
CA ASP A 167 -11.62 -16.39 -29.25
C ASP A 167 -12.88 -17.03 -28.64
N THR A 168 -14.03 -16.39 -28.84
CA THR A 168 -15.33 -16.97 -28.43
C THR A 168 -15.75 -18.18 -29.27
N THR A 169 -14.85 -18.71 -30.11
CA THR A 169 -15.07 -19.82 -31.03
C THR A 169 -14.38 -21.11 -30.60
N GLY A 170 -13.55 -21.05 -29.55
CA GLY A 170 -12.87 -22.21 -28.96
C GLY A 170 -11.52 -22.54 -29.60
N ASN A 171 -10.86 -21.57 -30.24
CA ASN A 171 -9.46 -21.72 -30.64
C ASN A 171 -8.54 -21.50 -29.41
N PRO A 172 -7.56 -22.38 -29.13
CA PRO A 172 -6.48 -22.05 -28.20
C PRO A 172 -5.75 -20.81 -28.71
N TYR A 173 -5.20 -20.04 -27.76
CA TYR A 173 -4.35 -18.85 -27.89
C TYR A 173 -3.74 -18.65 -29.29
N ASP A 174 -3.83 -17.44 -29.85
CA ASP A 174 -3.48 -17.15 -31.27
C ASP A 174 -1.97 -17.19 -31.52
N LEU A 175 -1.34 -18.33 -31.22
CA LEU A 175 0.05 -18.62 -31.53
C LEU A 175 0.31 -18.59 -33.04
N ASP A 176 -0.74 -18.68 -33.85
CA ASP A 176 -0.66 -18.59 -35.31
C ASP A 176 -0.31 -17.17 -35.77
N ASP A 177 -0.46 -16.17 -34.90
CA ASP A 177 -0.01 -14.80 -35.16
C ASP A 177 1.51 -14.64 -35.08
N PHE A 178 2.26 -15.56 -34.45
CA PHE A 178 3.72 -15.44 -34.39
C PHE A 178 4.38 -15.75 -35.74
N GLY A 179 5.37 -14.94 -36.10
CA GLY A 179 6.41 -15.29 -37.06
C GLY A 179 7.55 -16.03 -36.33
N PRO A 180 8.67 -15.36 -36.02
CA PRO A 180 9.71 -15.90 -35.13
C PRO A 180 9.29 -15.78 -33.65
N HIS A 181 9.48 -16.85 -32.87
CA HIS A 181 9.23 -16.84 -31.42
C HIS A 181 10.03 -17.89 -30.65
N VAL A 182 10.20 -17.62 -29.36
CA VAL A 182 10.79 -18.52 -28.38
C VAL A 182 9.78 -18.74 -27.25
N THR A 183 9.66 -19.98 -26.80
CA THR A 183 8.85 -20.36 -25.64
C THR A 183 9.76 -20.66 -24.45
N LEU A 184 9.35 -20.23 -23.26
CA LEU A 184 9.94 -20.56 -21.97
C LEU A 184 8.96 -21.46 -21.21
N ASP A 185 9.33 -22.73 -21.00
CA ASP A 185 8.50 -23.73 -20.31
C ASP A 185 9.36 -24.80 -19.60
N GLU A 186 8.72 -25.88 -19.11
CA GLU A 186 9.38 -26.97 -18.39
C GLU A 186 10.55 -27.65 -19.13
N ARG A 187 10.65 -27.44 -20.44
CA ARG A 187 11.72 -27.96 -21.30
C ARG A 187 12.89 -27.00 -21.41
N GLY A 188 12.83 -25.82 -20.79
CA GLY A 188 13.77 -24.72 -20.92
C GLY A 188 13.36 -23.74 -22.03
N LEU A 189 14.35 -23.32 -22.83
CA LEU A 189 14.08 -22.51 -24.03
C LEU A 189 13.72 -23.43 -25.20
N VAL A 190 12.61 -23.14 -25.86
CA VAL A 190 12.11 -23.89 -27.00
C VAL A 190 11.97 -22.95 -28.19
N ALA A 191 12.71 -23.23 -29.26
CA ALA A 191 12.51 -22.54 -30.53
C ALA A 191 11.39 -23.24 -31.31
N ARG A 192 10.56 -22.46 -31.99
CA ARG A 192 9.58 -23.00 -32.93
C ARG A 192 10.13 -23.00 -34.36
N ASP A 193 10.26 -24.18 -34.94
CA ASP A 193 10.69 -24.38 -36.33
C ASP A 193 9.47 -24.71 -37.20
N GLY A 194 8.88 -23.68 -37.82
CA GLY A 194 7.59 -23.80 -38.49
C GLY A 194 6.48 -24.21 -37.53
N ASP A 195 5.81 -25.33 -37.81
CA ASP A 195 4.79 -25.91 -36.93
C ASP A 195 5.37 -26.76 -35.78
N ALA A 196 6.68 -27.04 -35.80
CA ALA A 196 7.34 -27.93 -34.85
C ALA A 196 8.01 -27.16 -33.69
N GLU A 197 8.10 -27.78 -32.52
CA GLU A 197 8.84 -27.28 -31.36
C GLU A 197 10.18 -28.01 -31.25
N GLN A 198 11.25 -27.25 -31.00
CA GLN A 198 12.61 -27.75 -30.85
C GLN A 198 13.19 -27.23 -29.53
N PRO A 199 13.29 -28.08 -28.49
CA PRO A 199 14.00 -27.74 -27.27
C PRO A 199 15.45 -27.41 -27.57
N LEU A 200 15.94 -26.30 -27.02
CA LEU A 200 17.31 -25.85 -27.21
C LEU A 200 18.23 -26.52 -26.19
N ASP A 201 19.46 -26.85 -26.61
CA ASP A 201 20.54 -27.40 -25.81
C ASP A 201 21.20 -26.29 -24.96
N THR A 202 20.37 -25.54 -24.23
CA THR A 202 20.76 -24.50 -23.28
C THR A 202 20.12 -24.86 -21.94
N GLU A 203 20.94 -25.11 -20.93
CA GLU A 203 20.43 -25.33 -19.57
C GLU A 203 19.91 -23.99 -19.00
N VAL A 204 18.68 -24.01 -18.48
CA VAL A 204 18.03 -22.87 -17.81
C VAL A 204 17.61 -23.34 -16.43
N ALA A 205 17.84 -22.51 -15.41
CA ALA A 205 17.53 -22.81 -14.02
C ALA A 205 16.64 -21.72 -13.39
N ASP A 206 15.82 -22.14 -12.42
CA ASP A 206 14.99 -21.22 -11.62
C ASP A 206 15.87 -20.23 -10.84
N GLY A 207 15.44 -18.97 -10.78
CA GLY A 207 16.10 -17.89 -10.07
C GLY A 207 17.37 -17.34 -10.75
N GLU A 208 17.81 -17.90 -11.88
CA GLU A 208 18.95 -17.38 -12.63
C GLU A 208 18.50 -16.38 -13.71
N ARG A 209 19.34 -15.35 -13.95
CA ARG A 209 19.12 -14.34 -15.00
C ARG A 209 19.74 -14.76 -16.33
N TYR A 210 18.94 -14.70 -17.38
CA TYR A 210 19.37 -14.97 -18.75
C TYR A 210 19.07 -13.78 -19.67
N GLY A 211 20.00 -13.48 -20.57
CA GLY A 211 19.80 -12.61 -21.73
C GLY A 211 19.56 -13.44 -22.99
N VAL A 212 18.59 -13.06 -23.81
CA VAL A 212 18.25 -13.76 -25.05
C VAL A 212 18.29 -12.79 -26.23
N TRP A 213 18.98 -13.19 -27.31
CA TRP A 213 18.98 -12.49 -28.60
C TRP A 213 18.33 -13.37 -29.66
N MET A 214 17.25 -12.89 -30.26
CA MET A 214 16.60 -13.51 -31.39
C MET A 214 16.96 -12.74 -32.66
N VAL A 215 17.86 -13.32 -33.46
CA VAL A 215 18.36 -12.75 -34.72
C VAL A 215 17.48 -13.25 -35.86
N VAL A 216 16.71 -12.37 -36.46
CA VAL A 216 15.67 -12.64 -37.45
C VAL A 216 16.15 -12.25 -38.85
N ASP A 217 16.08 -13.17 -39.81
CA ASP A 217 16.22 -12.92 -41.23
C ASP A 217 14.83 -13.00 -41.88
N ASN A 218 14.19 -11.84 -42.05
CA ASN A 218 12.83 -11.75 -42.54
C ASN A 218 12.74 -12.14 -44.02
N ALA A 219 13.78 -11.86 -44.81
CA ALA A 219 13.83 -12.22 -46.22
C ALA A 219 13.90 -13.73 -46.44
N ALA A 220 14.52 -14.45 -45.49
CA ALA A 220 14.65 -15.89 -45.52
C ALA A 220 13.52 -16.63 -44.77
N ASP A 221 12.63 -15.92 -44.07
CA ASP A 221 11.65 -16.49 -43.13
C ASP A 221 12.34 -17.39 -42.06
N THR A 222 13.51 -16.99 -41.55
CA THR A 222 14.29 -17.76 -40.56
C THR A 222 14.79 -16.91 -39.41
N TYR A 223 15.11 -17.54 -38.28
CA TYR A 223 15.74 -16.88 -37.13
C TYR A 223 16.70 -17.80 -36.38
N ARG A 224 17.58 -17.18 -35.60
CA ARG A 224 18.59 -17.83 -34.74
C ARG A 224 18.43 -17.30 -33.32
N VAL A 225 18.70 -18.14 -32.32
CA VAL A 225 18.62 -17.76 -30.90
C VAL A 225 20.01 -17.85 -30.28
N HIS A 226 20.41 -16.78 -29.59
CA HIS A 226 21.61 -16.74 -28.76
C HIS A 226 21.22 -16.48 -27.31
N VAL A 227 21.96 -17.08 -26.36
CA VAL A 227 21.66 -16.98 -24.93
C VAL A 227 22.95 -16.71 -24.16
N ALA A 228 22.86 -15.86 -23.14
CA ALA A 228 23.93 -15.61 -22.18
C ALA A 228 23.37 -15.73 -20.75
N VAL A 229 24.13 -16.38 -19.86
CA VAL A 229 23.93 -16.26 -18.41
C VAL A 229 24.51 -14.93 -17.96
N ALA A 230 24.02 -14.35 -16.86
CA ALA A 230 24.54 -13.11 -16.29
C ALA A 230 26.09 -13.03 -16.30
N GLY A 231 26.63 -11.99 -16.95
CA GLY A 231 28.08 -11.74 -17.05
C GLY A 231 28.83 -12.60 -18.09
N GLY A 232 28.15 -13.48 -18.81
CA GLY A 232 28.71 -14.31 -19.89
C GLY A 232 28.54 -13.71 -21.29
N ASP A 233 29.32 -14.21 -22.24
CA ASP A 233 29.16 -13.90 -23.66
C ASP A 233 27.97 -14.68 -24.27
N PRO A 234 27.25 -14.11 -25.25
CA PRO A 234 26.12 -14.78 -25.90
C PRO A 234 26.58 -15.89 -26.85
N GLU A 235 26.09 -17.10 -26.59
CA GLU A 235 26.40 -18.29 -27.38
C GLU A 235 25.18 -18.75 -28.20
N PRO A 236 25.38 -19.31 -29.42
CA PRO A 236 24.28 -19.78 -30.24
C PRO A 236 23.63 -21.03 -29.65
N ALA A 237 22.33 -20.97 -29.42
CA ALA A 237 21.53 -22.10 -28.96
C ALA A 237 21.32 -23.12 -30.10
N ARG A 238 21.28 -24.41 -29.76
CA ARG A 238 21.22 -25.52 -30.73
C ARG A 238 20.00 -26.39 -30.49
N GLY A 239 19.30 -26.79 -31.55
CA GLY A 239 18.27 -27.82 -31.46
C GLY A 239 18.87 -29.22 -31.24
N PRO A 240 18.02 -30.25 -31.02
CA PRO A 240 18.46 -31.62 -30.69
C PRO A 240 19.34 -32.28 -31.76
N ASP A 241 19.18 -31.87 -33.01
CA ASP A 241 19.96 -32.36 -34.16
C ASP A 241 21.20 -31.50 -34.47
N GLY A 242 21.45 -30.47 -33.66
CA GLY A 242 22.58 -29.53 -33.78
C GLY A 242 22.31 -28.30 -34.67
N ASP A 243 21.08 -28.15 -35.15
CA ASP A 243 20.63 -27.02 -35.96
C ASP A 243 20.63 -25.72 -35.14
N THR A 244 20.97 -24.59 -35.77
CA THR A 244 21.07 -23.27 -35.12
C THR A 244 20.16 -22.23 -35.78
N GLU A 245 19.40 -22.63 -36.79
CA GLU A 245 18.54 -21.78 -37.61
C GLU A 245 17.17 -22.45 -37.70
N PHE A 246 16.11 -21.68 -37.47
CA PHE A 246 14.73 -22.15 -37.33
C PHE A 246 13.83 -21.37 -38.28
N ALA A 247 12.83 -22.02 -38.88
CA ALA A 247 11.88 -21.39 -39.80
C ALA A 247 10.74 -20.69 -39.04
N PHE A 248 10.19 -19.63 -39.64
CA PHE A 248 9.00 -18.96 -39.12
C PHE A 248 7.79 -19.89 -39.10
N ARG A 249 6.91 -19.71 -38.10
CA ARG A 249 5.63 -20.42 -38.03
C ARG A 249 4.70 -20.03 -39.18
N THR A 250 4.49 -18.72 -39.36
CA THR A 250 3.71 -18.18 -40.48
C THR A 250 4.64 -17.42 -41.42
N ALA A 251 5.09 -18.08 -42.49
CA ALA A 251 5.98 -17.50 -43.51
C ALA A 251 5.26 -16.51 -44.45
N GLY A 252 5.91 -15.42 -44.85
CA GLY A 252 5.35 -14.49 -45.82
C GLY A 252 6.22 -13.27 -46.17
N ASP A 253 5.95 -12.64 -47.33
CA ASP A 253 6.58 -11.39 -47.77
C ASP A 253 6.03 -10.15 -47.02
N ALA A 254 5.97 -10.20 -45.68
CA ALA A 254 5.35 -9.17 -44.83
C ALA A 254 6.36 -8.58 -43.83
N ALA A 255 6.15 -7.31 -43.49
CA ALA A 255 6.86 -6.71 -42.35
C ALA A 255 6.39 -7.37 -41.06
N LEU A 256 7.22 -7.32 -40.03
CA LEU A 256 6.88 -7.72 -38.66
C LEU A 256 6.67 -6.47 -37.79
N PRO A 257 5.45 -5.90 -37.75
CA PRO A 257 5.17 -4.62 -37.08
C PRO A 257 4.89 -4.73 -35.58
N THR A 258 4.88 -5.93 -35.00
CA THR A 258 4.38 -6.14 -33.63
C THR A 258 5.29 -7.06 -32.83
N PHE A 259 5.61 -6.66 -31.59
CA PHE A 259 6.19 -7.52 -30.57
C PHE A 259 5.06 -8.13 -29.72
N LEU A 260 5.15 -9.42 -29.42
CA LEU A 260 4.07 -10.18 -28.80
C LEU A 260 4.59 -11.05 -27.66
N LEU A 261 3.83 -11.05 -26.56
CA LEU A 261 4.04 -11.87 -25.37
C LEU A 261 2.74 -12.60 -25.03
N LEU A 262 2.73 -13.93 -25.12
CA LEU A 262 1.56 -14.77 -24.83
C LEU A 262 1.91 -15.89 -23.84
N ASN A 263 1.17 -16.01 -22.75
CA ASN A 263 1.22 -17.17 -21.88
C ASN A 263 0.18 -18.22 -22.33
N ASP A 264 0.66 -19.43 -22.63
CA ASP A 264 -0.09 -20.61 -23.10
C ASP A 264 -0.05 -21.78 -22.09
N ALA A 265 0.24 -21.51 -20.82
CA ALA A 265 0.22 -22.54 -19.79
C ALA A 265 -1.21 -23.10 -19.58
N ASP A 266 -1.33 -24.44 -19.62
CA ASP A 266 -2.59 -25.16 -19.42
C ASP A 266 -3.14 -25.03 -17.98
N GLU A 267 -2.24 -24.84 -17.01
CA GLU A 267 -2.55 -24.70 -15.59
C GLU A 267 -1.92 -23.42 -15.00
N PRO A 268 -2.51 -22.85 -13.93
CA PRO A 268 -1.86 -21.88 -13.05
C PRO A 268 -0.39 -22.21 -12.77
N PRO A 269 0.55 -21.32 -13.11
CA PRO A 269 1.92 -21.50 -12.68
C PRO A 269 2.07 -21.27 -11.18
N SER A 270 2.95 -22.01 -10.52
CA SER A 270 3.24 -21.86 -9.09
C SER A 270 4.26 -20.77 -8.77
N GLY A 271 4.90 -20.18 -9.78
CA GLY A 271 5.88 -19.11 -9.66
C GLY A 271 5.79 -18.12 -10.82
N ASP A 272 6.31 -16.92 -10.60
CA ASP A 272 6.23 -15.82 -11.57
C ASP A 272 7.40 -15.88 -12.57
N THR A 273 7.23 -15.17 -13.69
CA THR A 273 8.32 -14.89 -14.64
C THR A 273 8.46 -13.40 -14.80
N HIS A 274 9.67 -12.90 -14.56
CA HIS A 274 10.02 -11.49 -14.64
C HIS A 274 10.79 -11.22 -15.92
N LEU A 275 10.32 -10.24 -16.70
CA LEU A 275 11.00 -9.77 -17.90
C LEU A 275 11.53 -8.36 -17.72
N ASP A 276 12.72 -8.11 -18.23
CA ASP A 276 13.38 -6.81 -18.18
C ASP A 276 14.04 -6.43 -19.52
N ASN A 277 14.28 -5.13 -19.72
CA ASN A 277 15.10 -4.54 -20.79
C ASN A 277 14.87 -5.08 -22.21
N ILE A 278 13.71 -4.79 -22.80
CA ILE A 278 13.38 -5.21 -24.17
C ILE A 278 13.95 -4.21 -25.19
N HIS A 279 14.82 -4.69 -26.08
CA HIS A 279 15.48 -3.89 -27.11
C HIS A 279 15.30 -4.48 -28.50
N LEU A 280 15.27 -3.61 -29.51
CA LEU A 280 15.10 -3.96 -30.92
C LEU A 280 16.12 -3.27 -31.81
N ALA A 281 16.68 -4.02 -32.75
CA ALA A 281 17.63 -3.51 -33.73
C ALA A 281 17.23 -4.01 -35.14
N PRO A 282 16.36 -3.29 -35.86
CA PRO A 282 15.72 -3.79 -37.09
C PRO A 282 16.65 -3.91 -38.31
N ASP A 283 17.87 -3.38 -38.23
CA ASP A 283 18.81 -3.28 -39.37
C ASP A 283 20.16 -3.98 -39.10
N THR A 284 20.24 -4.86 -38.10
CA THR A 284 21.49 -5.51 -37.67
C THR A 284 21.27 -6.91 -37.11
N ASP A 285 22.27 -7.78 -37.31
CA ASP A 285 22.34 -9.14 -36.75
C ASP A 285 23.25 -9.22 -35.50
N SER A 286 23.42 -8.10 -34.80
CA SER A 286 24.30 -7.97 -33.63
C SER A 286 23.83 -8.79 -32.43
N THR A 287 24.75 -9.52 -31.82
CA THR A 287 24.56 -10.17 -30.52
C THR A 287 25.31 -9.43 -29.40
N ALA A 288 25.72 -8.18 -29.62
CA ALA A 288 26.29 -7.38 -28.54
C ALA A 288 25.21 -7.16 -27.46
N ASN A 289 25.59 -7.21 -26.19
CA ASN A 289 24.65 -6.92 -25.12
C ASN A 289 24.27 -5.44 -25.13
N PRO A 290 22.99 -5.09 -25.38
CA PRO A 290 22.57 -3.70 -25.35
C PRO A 290 22.33 -3.19 -23.94
N ALA A 291 22.33 -4.07 -22.91
CA ALA A 291 22.31 -3.63 -21.53
C ALA A 291 23.60 -2.86 -21.21
N PRO A 292 23.49 -1.67 -20.59
CA PRO A 292 24.66 -0.86 -20.28
C PRO A 292 25.55 -1.54 -19.23
N GLU A 293 26.86 -1.37 -19.38
CA GLU A 293 27.86 -1.92 -18.48
C GLU A 293 27.72 -1.25 -17.11
N TYR A 294 27.36 -2.04 -16.09
CA TYR A 294 27.20 -1.57 -14.72
C TYR A 294 27.93 -2.47 -13.75
N ALA A 295 29.25 -2.44 -13.89
CA ALA A 295 30.18 -3.15 -13.02
C ALA A 295 30.81 -2.17 -12.02
N GLU A 296 31.31 -2.71 -10.93
CA GLU A 296 32.06 -1.94 -9.93
C GLU A 296 33.26 -1.25 -10.59
N VAL A 297 33.32 0.06 -10.42
CA VAL A 297 34.47 0.88 -10.78
C VAL A 297 35.46 0.97 -9.62
N VAL A 298 34.98 0.75 -8.39
CA VAL A 298 35.77 0.64 -7.17
C VAL A 298 35.26 -0.55 -6.37
N ASP A 299 36.09 -1.58 -6.27
CA ASP A 299 35.98 -2.71 -5.33
C ASP A 299 37.05 -2.48 -4.24
N PHE A 300 36.64 -2.22 -3.00
CA PHE A 300 37.58 -1.90 -1.93
C PHE A 300 38.37 -3.13 -1.44
N GLU A 301 37.96 -4.34 -1.80
CA GLU A 301 38.69 -5.58 -1.49
C GLU A 301 40.07 -5.61 -2.14
N ALA A 302 40.24 -4.89 -3.25
CA ALA A 302 41.50 -4.75 -3.95
C ALA A 302 42.49 -3.75 -3.30
N TYR A 303 42.06 -2.98 -2.29
CA TYR A 303 42.86 -1.88 -1.71
C TYR A 303 43.74 -2.34 -0.56
N GLU A 304 44.74 -1.54 -0.16
CA GLU A 304 45.54 -1.80 1.05
C GLU A 304 44.90 -1.11 2.28
N GLU A 305 44.83 -1.81 3.43
CA GLU A 305 44.39 -1.25 4.72
C GLU A 305 45.34 -0.12 5.20
N ALA A 306 45.12 1.09 4.70
CA ALA A 306 45.98 2.26 4.87
C ALA A 306 45.19 3.55 4.67
N ALA A 307 45.87 4.70 4.59
CA ALA A 307 45.22 5.95 4.16
C ALA A 307 44.72 5.80 2.71
N LEU A 308 43.52 6.34 2.42
CA LEU A 308 42.93 6.25 1.08
C LEU A 308 43.68 7.13 0.06
N ASP A 309 44.23 8.26 0.50
CA ASP A 309 44.94 9.22 -0.35
C ASP A 309 46.06 8.56 -1.17
N GLY A 310 46.01 8.76 -2.49
CA GLY A 310 46.99 8.24 -3.44
C GLY A 310 46.80 6.77 -3.85
N GLN A 311 45.84 6.04 -3.26
CA GLN A 311 45.45 4.72 -3.76
C GLN A 311 44.52 4.88 -4.97
N ASP A 312 44.83 4.23 -6.09
CA ASP A 312 43.98 4.16 -7.29
C ASP A 312 43.30 5.49 -7.72
N GLY A 313 44.07 6.59 -7.69
CA GLY A 313 43.60 7.91 -8.13
C GLY A 313 42.74 8.66 -7.12
N TRP A 314 42.50 8.13 -5.92
CA TRP A 314 41.87 8.85 -4.83
C TRP A 314 42.71 10.02 -4.34
N ARG A 315 42.04 11.13 -4.07
CA ARG A 315 42.56 12.21 -3.23
C ARG A 315 41.69 12.30 -1.98
N ALA A 316 42.31 12.20 -0.81
CA ALA A 316 41.57 12.22 0.45
C ALA A 316 42.35 12.88 1.58
N ASP A 317 41.62 13.32 2.62
CA ASP A 317 42.26 13.70 3.87
C ASP A 317 42.94 12.51 4.56
N ALA A 318 43.98 12.79 5.35
CA ALA A 318 44.83 11.77 5.95
C ALA A 318 44.09 10.79 6.89
N ASP A 319 42.96 11.23 7.44
CA ASP A 319 42.12 10.45 8.36
C ASP A 319 41.03 9.64 7.63
N VAL A 320 40.94 9.74 6.30
CA VAL A 320 40.10 8.85 5.47
C VAL A 320 40.92 7.61 5.10
N ARG A 321 40.42 6.43 5.46
CA ARG A 321 41.24 5.20 5.44
C ARG A 321 40.46 4.00 4.93
N VAL A 322 41.16 3.08 4.28
CA VAL A 322 40.66 1.73 4.02
C VAL A 322 40.90 0.90 5.28
N VAL A 323 39.85 0.24 5.76
CA VAL A 323 39.86 -0.61 6.95
C VAL A 323 39.15 -1.93 6.65
N ALA A 324 39.41 -2.97 7.45
CA ALA A 324 38.59 -4.17 7.40
C ALA A 324 37.15 -3.84 7.81
N ASP A 325 36.15 -4.43 7.12
CA ASP A 325 34.74 -4.19 7.41
C ASP A 325 34.43 -4.60 8.87
N PRO A 326 34.14 -3.64 9.76
CA PRO A 326 33.88 -3.93 11.17
C PRO A 326 32.52 -4.63 11.39
N THR A 327 31.63 -4.62 10.40
CA THR A 327 30.30 -5.22 10.47
C THR A 327 30.30 -6.68 10.01
N ARG A 328 31.28 -7.11 9.22
CA ARG A 328 31.47 -8.49 8.75
C ARG A 328 32.84 -9.05 9.13
N PRO A 329 33.18 -9.17 10.44
CA PRO A 329 34.53 -9.53 10.90
C PRO A 329 34.97 -10.98 10.59
N SER A 330 34.10 -11.82 10.03
CA SER A 330 34.40 -13.17 9.56
C SER A 330 34.71 -13.26 8.07
N GLU A 331 34.52 -12.17 7.33
CA GLU A 331 34.76 -12.07 5.89
C GLU A 331 35.99 -11.18 5.65
N ASP A 332 36.73 -11.43 4.58
CA ASP A 332 37.97 -10.68 4.24
C ASP A 332 37.67 -9.26 3.71
N GLY A 333 36.54 -8.66 4.14
CA GLY A 333 35.95 -7.44 3.58
C GLY A 333 36.69 -6.15 3.91
N ARG A 334 36.66 -5.15 3.02
CA ARG A 334 37.33 -3.85 3.14
C ARG A 334 36.41 -2.70 2.77
N VAL A 335 36.46 -1.63 3.55
CA VAL A 335 35.62 -0.45 3.37
C VAL A 335 36.42 0.83 3.56
N VAL A 336 35.92 1.95 3.05
CA VAL A 336 36.44 3.29 3.39
C VAL A 336 35.75 3.80 4.65
N GLU A 337 36.54 4.11 5.67
CA GLU A 337 36.11 4.72 6.91
C GLU A 337 36.40 6.23 6.90
N MET A 338 35.38 7.04 7.22
CA MET A 338 35.49 8.47 7.49
C MET A 338 34.97 8.78 8.90
N THR A 339 35.86 9.21 9.81
CA THR A 339 35.49 9.56 11.18
C THR A 339 36.02 10.95 11.55
N GLY A 340 35.13 11.92 11.69
CA GLY A 340 35.46 13.30 12.10
C GLY A 340 34.99 14.38 11.15
N ASP A 341 35.17 15.63 11.58
CA ASP A 341 34.64 16.82 10.90
C ASP A 341 35.46 17.22 9.67
N GLY A 342 34.77 17.64 8.60
CA GLY A 342 35.41 18.28 7.45
C GLY A 342 36.31 17.39 6.60
N LEU A 343 36.23 16.07 6.75
CA LEU A 343 36.97 15.10 5.95
C LEU A 343 36.40 15.02 4.53
N ALA A 344 37.27 15.06 3.53
CA ALA A 344 36.93 14.98 2.12
C ALA A 344 37.64 13.81 1.43
N ALA A 345 36.98 13.19 0.46
CA ALA A 345 37.58 12.22 -0.46
C ALA A 345 36.93 12.31 -1.85
N ASP A 346 37.73 12.34 -2.91
CA ASP A 346 37.26 12.32 -4.30
C ASP A 346 38.10 11.43 -5.21
N ARG A 347 37.45 10.94 -6.27
CA ARG A 347 38.07 10.12 -7.32
C ARG A 347 37.32 10.29 -8.64
N ALA A 348 38.06 10.27 -9.75
CA ALA A 348 37.47 10.20 -11.08
C ALA A 348 36.80 8.85 -11.34
N VAL A 349 35.58 8.89 -11.87
CA VAL A 349 34.74 7.75 -12.27
C VAL A 349 34.38 7.87 -13.76
N PRO A 350 33.82 6.83 -14.41
CA PRO A 350 33.30 6.97 -15.76
C PRO A 350 32.31 8.14 -15.85
N GLU A 351 32.48 9.00 -16.86
CA GLU A 351 31.70 10.23 -17.06
C GLU A 351 30.25 9.93 -17.47
N ILE A 352 29.27 10.44 -16.73
CA ILE A 352 27.90 10.58 -17.25
C ILE A 352 27.89 11.87 -18.07
N ALA A 353 27.81 11.75 -19.39
CA ALA A 353 27.96 12.87 -20.31
C ALA A 353 26.89 13.96 -20.11
N ASP A 354 27.21 15.19 -20.51
CA ASP A 354 26.21 16.26 -20.62
C ASP A 354 25.10 15.83 -21.59
N GLY A 355 23.84 16.06 -21.20
CA GLY A 355 22.65 15.61 -21.94
C GLY A 355 22.33 14.10 -21.84
N ALA A 356 23.05 13.34 -21.01
CA ALA A 356 22.81 11.91 -20.80
C ALA A 356 22.18 11.61 -19.43
N THR A 357 21.50 10.46 -19.34
CA THR A 357 21.09 9.85 -18.08
C THR A 357 22.11 8.78 -17.68
N GLY A 358 22.48 8.72 -16.41
CA GLY A 358 23.33 7.66 -15.87
C GLY A 358 23.00 7.36 -14.41
N THR A 359 23.65 6.35 -13.82
CA THR A 359 23.40 5.95 -12.43
C THR A 359 24.68 5.80 -11.63
N LEU A 360 24.76 6.44 -10.47
CA LEU A 360 25.78 6.17 -9.45
C LEU A 360 25.23 5.17 -8.42
N PHE A 361 26.01 4.15 -8.09
CA PHE A 361 25.78 3.28 -6.94
C PHE A 361 26.88 3.41 -5.91
N PHE A 362 26.49 3.33 -4.64
CA PHE A 362 27.41 3.11 -3.52
C PHE A 362 26.71 2.41 -2.35
N ARG A 363 27.50 1.68 -1.55
CA ARG A 363 27.09 1.16 -0.25
C ARG A 363 27.54 2.08 0.86
N MET A 364 26.70 2.29 1.87
CA MET A 364 27.01 3.12 3.01
C MET A 364 26.48 2.54 4.33
N HIS A 365 27.21 2.77 5.41
CA HIS A 365 26.82 2.43 6.78
C HIS A 365 27.27 3.53 7.74
N ARG A 366 26.48 3.81 8.78
CA ARG A 366 26.87 4.73 9.86
C ARG A 366 26.53 4.16 11.23
N ASP A 367 27.29 4.46 12.27
CA ASP A 367 27.02 3.96 13.65
C ASP A 367 26.42 5.02 14.59
N ALA A 368 26.31 6.26 14.14
CA ALA A 368 25.69 7.36 14.89
C ALA A 368 25.27 8.47 13.95
N ALA A 369 24.58 9.49 14.49
CA ALA A 369 24.21 10.68 13.74
C ALA A 369 25.46 11.35 13.12
N LEU A 370 25.36 11.67 11.83
CA LEU A 370 26.46 12.15 11.02
C LEU A 370 25.95 13.23 10.06
N ASP A 371 26.70 14.31 9.89
CA ASP A 371 26.51 15.24 8.78
C ASP A 371 27.46 14.86 7.65
N THR A 372 26.98 14.20 6.60
CA THR A 372 27.86 13.79 5.50
C THR A 372 27.15 13.86 4.18
N SER A 373 27.89 14.20 3.13
CA SER A 373 27.39 14.23 1.76
C SER A 373 28.19 13.29 0.87
N LEU A 374 27.50 12.59 -0.04
CA LEU A 374 28.09 11.74 -1.07
C LEU A 374 27.38 12.00 -2.40
N GLY A 375 28.10 11.89 -3.52
CA GLY A 375 27.48 11.98 -4.84
C GLY A 375 28.47 12.31 -5.96
N LEU A 376 27.96 12.97 -7.00
CA LEU A 376 28.69 13.29 -8.23
C LEU A 376 28.94 14.78 -8.42
N THR A 377 30.02 15.09 -9.12
CA THR A 377 30.41 16.44 -9.54
C THR A 377 31.23 16.41 -10.84
N GLU A 378 31.20 17.51 -11.58
CA GLU A 378 32.10 17.87 -12.68
C GLU A 378 33.27 18.76 -12.21
N VAL A 379 33.26 19.19 -10.94
CA VAL A 379 34.30 20.07 -10.40
C VAL A 379 35.59 19.28 -10.21
N ASP A 380 36.60 19.65 -10.98
CA ASP A 380 37.97 19.24 -10.71
C ASP A 380 38.38 19.71 -9.32
N ALA A 381 38.85 18.74 -8.54
CA ALA A 381 39.36 18.97 -7.20
C ALA A 381 38.35 19.55 -6.18
N PRO A 382 37.20 18.89 -5.95
CA PRO A 382 36.15 19.42 -5.08
C PRO A 382 36.62 19.47 -3.62
N SER A 383 36.09 20.42 -2.85
CA SER A 383 36.48 20.63 -1.43
C SER A 383 35.38 21.21 -0.56
N THR A 384 34.25 21.63 -1.13
CA THR A 384 33.14 22.26 -0.40
C THR A 384 31.79 21.70 -0.86
N PHE A 385 30.75 21.86 -0.04
CA PHE A 385 29.39 21.45 -0.41
C PHE A 385 28.84 22.14 -1.66
N ASP A 386 29.36 23.32 -2.01
CA ASP A 386 28.99 24.02 -3.26
C ASP A 386 29.54 23.34 -4.51
N ASP A 387 30.51 22.43 -4.35
CA ASP A 387 31.11 21.70 -5.46
C ASP A 387 30.27 20.48 -5.87
N MET A 388 29.33 20.00 -5.06
CA MET A 388 28.46 18.87 -5.42
C MET A 388 27.36 19.26 -6.42
N ARG A 389 26.91 18.29 -7.23
CA ARG A 389 25.77 18.46 -8.16
C ARG A 389 24.61 17.54 -7.78
N ALA A 390 24.81 16.24 -7.94
CA ALA A 390 23.93 15.21 -7.39
C ALA A 390 24.45 14.88 -5.99
N GLN A 391 23.61 14.99 -4.97
CA GLN A 391 24.06 14.95 -3.58
C GLN A 391 23.03 14.24 -2.68
N ALA A 392 23.44 13.10 -2.14
CA ALA A 392 22.82 12.46 -0.98
C ALA A 392 23.45 13.00 0.30
N ASN A 393 22.68 13.17 1.37
CA ASN A 393 23.15 13.75 2.61
C ASN A 393 22.38 13.25 3.84
N SER A 394 23.07 13.08 4.97
CA SER A 394 22.46 13.04 6.30
C SER A 394 22.82 14.32 7.04
N GLN A 395 21.89 14.93 7.77
CA GLN A 395 22.08 16.18 8.51
C GLN A 395 22.09 15.97 10.02
N ASN A 396 22.88 15.00 10.51
CA ASN A 396 22.83 14.54 11.91
C ASN A 396 21.44 14.02 12.33
N SER A 397 20.72 13.41 11.40
CA SER A 397 19.42 12.79 11.64
C SER A 397 19.37 11.40 11.01
N ASN A 398 18.30 10.67 11.29
CA ASN A 398 18.02 9.42 10.57
C ASN A 398 17.49 9.65 9.16
N ALA A 399 17.41 10.90 8.68
CA ALA A 399 16.95 11.18 7.33
C ALA A 399 18.07 10.97 6.31
N LEU A 400 17.76 10.21 5.25
CA LEU A 400 18.42 10.29 3.97
C LEU A 400 17.81 11.43 3.17
N ASN A 401 18.60 12.46 2.94
CA ASN A 401 18.20 13.65 2.21
C ASN A 401 18.84 13.67 0.84
N PHE A 402 18.12 14.20 -0.14
CA PHE A 402 18.68 14.55 -1.44
C PHE A 402 18.62 16.05 -1.65
N ARG A 403 19.58 16.55 -2.41
CA ARG A 403 19.59 17.94 -2.81
C ARG A 403 18.49 18.18 -3.84
N ASP A 404 17.70 19.21 -3.60
CA ASP A 404 16.68 19.73 -4.50
C ASP A 404 16.96 21.22 -4.72
N GLY A 405 17.80 21.51 -5.72
CA GLY A 405 18.34 22.83 -6.00
C GLY A 405 19.14 23.40 -4.81
N ASP A 406 18.64 24.49 -4.23
CA ASP A 406 19.30 25.18 -3.10
C ASP A 406 18.91 24.63 -1.71
N SER A 407 18.04 23.62 -1.64
CA SER A 407 17.56 23.00 -0.41
C SER A 407 17.86 21.49 -0.34
N PHE A 408 17.71 20.92 0.84
CA PHE A 408 17.61 19.47 1.01
C PHE A 408 16.13 19.10 1.17
N ALA A 409 15.75 17.99 0.55
CA ALA A 409 14.48 17.33 0.74
C ALA A 409 14.74 15.97 1.42
N GLU A 410 13.98 15.68 2.46
CA GLU A 410 13.98 14.36 3.08
C GLU A 410 13.32 13.37 2.11
N ALA A 411 14.03 12.29 1.80
CA ALA A 411 13.59 11.29 0.84
C ALA A 411 13.40 9.91 1.47
N GLY A 412 14.03 9.65 2.61
CA GLY A 412 13.92 8.36 3.27
C GLY A 412 14.66 8.33 4.59
N THR A 413 14.80 7.14 5.15
CA THR A 413 15.54 6.88 6.38
C THR A 413 16.90 6.27 6.05
N TRP A 414 17.94 6.83 6.64
CA TRP A 414 19.26 6.24 6.78
C TRP A 414 19.52 6.03 8.28
N PRO A 415 19.09 4.91 8.89
CA PRO A 415 19.28 4.66 10.32
C PRO A 415 20.75 4.35 10.64
N SER A 416 21.10 4.39 11.93
CA SER A 416 22.39 3.88 12.39
C SER A 416 22.41 2.36 12.36
N ASP A 417 23.62 1.82 12.29
CA ASP A 417 23.96 0.39 12.41
C ASP A 417 23.33 -0.52 11.33
N ALA A 418 23.05 0.06 10.16
CA ALA A 418 22.57 -0.66 8.99
C ALA A 418 23.35 -0.29 7.73
N TRP A 419 23.65 -1.28 6.90
CA TRP A 419 24.12 -1.07 5.53
C TRP A 419 22.96 -0.68 4.63
N GLN A 420 23.21 0.29 3.76
CA GLN A 420 22.30 0.69 2.69
C GLN A 420 23.05 0.76 1.36
N CYS A 421 22.49 0.11 0.36
CA CYS A 421 22.79 0.33 -1.04
C CYS A 421 21.97 1.51 -1.55
N VAL A 422 22.63 2.48 -2.18
CA VAL A 422 21.98 3.67 -2.74
C VAL A 422 22.26 3.75 -4.24
N TRP A 423 21.22 3.94 -5.03
CA TRP A 423 21.31 4.26 -6.45
C TRP A 423 20.82 5.68 -6.68
N MET A 424 21.62 6.48 -7.39
CA MET A 424 21.30 7.84 -7.81
C MET A 424 21.24 7.87 -9.33
N VAL A 425 20.03 7.84 -9.89
CA VAL A 425 19.79 7.99 -11.32
C VAL A 425 19.79 9.47 -11.64
N VAL A 426 20.85 9.94 -12.29
CA VAL A 426 21.06 11.34 -12.62
C VAL A 426 20.72 11.57 -14.09
N ASP A 427 19.83 12.52 -14.35
CA ASP A 427 19.52 13.01 -15.69
C ASP A 427 20.16 14.39 -15.86
N ASN A 428 21.25 14.45 -16.64
CA ASN A 428 21.97 15.70 -16.88
C ASN A 428 21.24 16.63 -17.86
N ASP A 429 20.34 16.13 -18.73
CA ASP A 429 19.55 17.00 -19.62
C ASP A 429 18.43 17.72 -18.84
N ALA A 430 17.78 16.97 -17.95
CA ALA A 430 16.70 17.48 -17.10
C ALA A 430 17.19 18.22 -15.85
N ASP A 431 18.49 18.13 -15.52
CA ASP A 431 19.06 18.57 -14.25
C ASP A 431 18.33 17.96 -13.03
N THR A 432 18.07 16.65 -13.06
CA THR A 432 17.38 15.95 -11.97
C THR A 432 18.11 14.71 -11.48
N VAL A 433 17.75 14.26 -10.26
CA VAL A 433 18.15 12.98 -9.70
C VAL A 433 16.94 12.25 -9.13
N ARG A 434 16.83 10.95 -9.44
CA ARG A 434 15.93 9.99 -8.79
C ARG A 434 16.77 9.09 -7.89
N ALA A 435 16.30 8.83 -6.67
CA ALA A 435 17.02 8.06 -5.68
C ALA A 435 16.31 6.75 -5.35
N TYR A 436 17.09 5.70 -5.14
CA TYR A 436 16.61 4.39 -4.70
C TYR A 436 17.50 3.87 -3.59
N SER A 437 16.93 3.11 -2.66
CA SER A 437 17.68 2.49 -1.57
C SER A 437 17.21 1.07 -1.29
N ARG A 438 18.14 0.23 -0.84
CA ARG A 438 17.90 -1.15 -0.38
C ARG A 438 18.85 -1.46 0.77
N GLY A 439 18.40 -2.23 1.76
CA GLY A 439 19.16 -2.48 2.98
C GLY A 439 18.70 -1.59 4.14
N GLY A 440 18.99 -2.00 5.38
CA GLY A 440 18.39 -1.41 6.56
C GLY A 440 16.86 -1.52 6.54
N PRO A 441 16.10 -0.40 6.56
CA PRO A 441 14.63 -0.45 6.58
C PRO A 441 14.01 -0.84 5.23
N TYR A 442 14.78 -0.85 4.14
CA TYR A 442 14.28 -1.11 2.77
C TYR A 442 14.52 -2.57 2.35
N ARG A 443 13.48 -3.40 2.47
CA ARG A 443 13.52 -4.84 2.14
C ARG A 443 13.68 -5.13 0.65
N THR A 444 13.17 -4.24 -0.20
CA THR A 444 13.32 -4.27 -1.66
C THR A 444 14.02 -3.00 -2.13
N THR A 445 14.37 -2.92 -3.41
CA THR A 445 14.89 -1.68 -4.00
C THR A 445 13.76 -0.67 -4.09
N THR A 446 13.71 0.27 -3.14
CA THR A 446 12.61 1.23 -2.99
C THR A 446 12.99 2.58 -3.59
N ARG A 447 12.13 3.14 -4.46
CA ARG A 447 12.24 4.54 -4.91
C ARG A 447 11.97 5.48 -3.75
N LEU A 448 12.80 6.50 -3.59
CA LEU A 448 12.69 7.49 -2.53
C LEU A 448 12.17 8.83 -3.08
N PRO A 449 11.16 9.45 -2.44
CA PRO A 449 10.42 8.99 -1.26
C PRO A 449 9.40 7.90 -1.57
N VAL A 450 9.18 7.04 -0.57
CA VAL A 450 8.31 5.87 -0.69
C VAL A 450 6.89 6.30 -1.06
N GLY A 451 6.34 5.76 -2.14
CA GLY A 451 4.94 5.99 -2.53
C GLY A 451 4.67 7.31 -3.25
N GLU A 452 5.69 8.12 -3.53
CA GLU A 452 5.55 9.35 -4.31
C GLU A 452 6.46 9.34 -5.55
N GLU A 453 5.94 9.82 -6.68
CA GLU A 453 6.77 10.07 -7.85
C GLU A 453 7.49 11.42 -7.67
N THR A 454 8.66 11.38 -7.01
CA THR A 454 9.46 12.58 -6.77
C THR A 454 10.79 12.51 -7.53
N GLU A 455 11.15 13.63 -8.15
CA GLU A 455 12.46 13.90 -8.76
C GLU A 455 13.06 15.10 -8.04
N PHE A 456 14.35 15.08 -7.73
CA PHE A 456 15.03 16.18 -7.05
C PHE A 456 15.89 16.95 -8.05
N ALA A 457 15.89 18.27 -8.01
CA ALA A 457 16.75 19.07 -8.89
C ALA A 457 18.22 18.97 -8.46
N LEU A 458 19.14 18.87 -9.44
CA LEU A 458 20.57 19.04 -9.18
C LEU A 458 20.84 20.37 -8.48
N ARG A 459 21.88 20.42 -7.64
CA ARG A 459 22.24 21.65 -6.90
C ARG A 459 22.38 22.85 -7.84
N ARG A 460 22.99 22.61 -9.00
CA ARG A 460 23.17 23.56 -10.10
C ARG A 460 23.19 22.75 -11.39
N SER A 461 22.75 23.37 -12.48
CA SER A 461 22.89 22.82 -13.82
C SER A 461 24.34 22.53 -14.16
N VAL A 462 24.56 21.45 -14.89
CA VAL A 462 25.87 21.05 -15.41
C VAL A 462 26.04 21.52 -16.85
N GLU A 463 27.26 21.90 -17.24
CA GLU A 463 27.62 22.24 -18.64
C GLU A 463 28.66 21.25 -19.21
N GLU A 464 29.18 20.36 -18.35
CA GLU A 464 30.16 19.30 -18.64
C GLU A 464 29.67 18.02 -17.95
N GLY A 465 30.10 16.84 -18.42
CA GLY A 465 29.66 15.58 -17.82
C GLY A 465 30.10 15.39 -16.37
N LEU A 466 29.33 14.63 -15.61
CA LEU A 466 29.63 14.29 -14.22
C LEU A 466 30.64 13.13 -14.21
N ASP A 467 31.89 13.40 -13.81
CA ASP A 467 33.01 12.46 -13.95
C ASP A 467 33.73 12.14 -12.63
N ARG A 468 33.17 12.59 -11.49
CA ARG A 468 33.85 12.49 -10.20
C ARG A 468 32.90 12.13 -9.06
N PHE A 469 33.25 11.07 -8.34
CA PHE A 469 32.66 10.78 -7.04
C PHE A 469 33.29 11.66 -5.98
N PHE A 470 32.46 12.24 -5.10
CA PHE A 470 32.90 13.10 -4.01
C PHE A 470 32.13 12.82 -2.72
N ALA A 471 32.88 12.64 -1.63
CA ALA A 471 32.35 12.52 -0.27
C ALA A 471 32.92 13.62 0.64
N LEU A 472 32.07 14.21 1.49
CA LEU A 472 32.43 15.31 2.40
C LEU A 472 31.65 15.24 3.71
N ASN A 473 32.37 15.14 4.83
CA ASN A 473 31.81 15.30 6.17
C ASN A 473 31.60 16.78 6.52
N GLY A 474 30.49 17.08 7.17
CA GLY A 474 30.15 18.39 7.70
C GLY A 474 30.95 18.76 8.93
N ALA A 475 30.68 19.98 9.42
CA ALA A 475 31.39 20.57 10.55
C ALA A 475 30.99 19.95 11.91
N ASN A 476 29.99 19.08 11.94
CA ASN A 476 29.55 18.33 13.12
C ASN A 476 29.26 16.89 12.68
N SER A 477 30.28 16.04 12.68
CA SER A 477 30.29 14.69 12.13
C SER A 477 30.92 13.73 13.14
N ALA A 478 30.18 13.51 14.24
CA ALA A 478 30.68 12.73 15.38
C ALA A 478 30.58 11.21 15.17
N GLY A 479 29.66 10.76 14.31
CA GLY A 479 29.54 9.36 13.91
C GLY A 479 30.62 8.93 12.92
N ARG A 480 30.73 7.62 12.72
CA ARG A 480 31.58 7.01 11.71
C ARG A 480 30.76 6.69 10.47
N LEU A 481 31.29 7.04 9.30
CA LEU A 481 30.80 6.60 7.99
C LEU A 481 31.68 5.48 7.46
N LEU A 482 31.05 4.42 6.95
CA LEU A 482 31.66 3.43 6.10
C LEU A 482 31.06 3.57 4.71
N VAL A 483 31.91 3.57 3.68
CA VAL A 483 31.52 3.53 2.27
C VAL A 483 32.16 2.30 1.67
N ASP A 484 31.38 1.55 0.91
CA ASP A 484 31.83 0.37 0.17
C ASP A 484 31.32 0.43 -1.27
N ASP A 485 31.97 -0.31 -2.17
CA ASP A 485 31.66 -0.52 -3.59
C ASP A 485 31.08 0.67 -4.36
N LEU A 486 31.81 1.19 -5.35
CA LEU A 486 31.28 2.23 -6.25
C LEU A 486 31.07 1.67 -7.65
N ALA A 487 29.94 1.98 -8.27
CA ALA A 487 29.68 1.69 -9.68
C ALA A 487 29.02 2.88 -10.39
N VAL A 488 29.27 3.00 -11.69
CA VAL A 488 28.67 4.05 -12.53
C VAL A 488 28.20 3.46 -13.85
N ASP A 489 26.93 3.70 -14.17
CA ASP A 489 26.35 3.52 -15.50
C ASP A 489 26.32 4.89 -16.18
N GLN A 490 26.92 5.00 -17.37
CA GLN A 490 27.03 6.28 -18.07
C GLN A 490 25.83 6.59 -18.98
N HIS A 491 24.90 5.64 -19.14
CA HIS A 491 23.93 5.66 -20.24
C HIS A 491 22.48 5.35 -19.83
N SER A 492 22.22 4.92 -18.60
CA SER A 492 20.86 4.56 -18.19
C SER A 492 20.54 4.71 -16.70
N ALA A 493 19.25 4.61 -16.39
CA ALA A 493 18.73 4.29 -15.07
C ALA A 493 18.95 2.79 -14.81
N ASN A 494 19.94 2.43 -13.99
CA ASN A 494 20.33 1.04 -13.75
C ASN A 494 20.33 0.73 -12.26
N LEU A 495 19.34 -0.04 -11.81
CA LEU A 495 19.13 -0.34 -10.39
C LEU A 495 19.60 -1.74 -9.99
N ARG A 496 20.44 -2.36 -10.82
CA ARG A 496 21.08 -3.65 -10.51
C ARG A 496 22.12 -3.49 -9.40
N VAL A 497 22.35 -4.56 -8.64
CA VAL A 497 23.53 -4.64 -7.77
C VAL A 497 24.76 -4.88 -8.65
N PRO A 498 25.76 -3.98 -8.69
CA PRO A 498 26.88 -4.06 -9.65
C PRO A 498 27.73 -5.33 -9.53
N SER A 499 27.89 -5.89 -8.32
CA SER A 499 28.57 -7.16 -8.08
C SER A 499 27.82 -8.38 -8.62
N GLY A 500 26.51 -8.24 -8.86
CA GLY A 500 25.58 -9.34 -9.10
C GLY A 500 25.22 -10.17 -7.85
N ASN A 501 25.80 -9.86 -6.69
CA ASN A 501 25.51 -10.55 -5.43
C ASN A 501 24.45 -9.79 -4.62
N ALA A 502 23.23 -10.31 -4.58
CA ALA A 502 22.13 -9.70 -3.82
C ALA A 502 22.43 -9.55 -2.31
N GLY A 503 23.32 -10.39 -1.76
CA GLY A 503 23.76 -10.35 -0.36
C GLY A 503 24.46 -9.05 0.06
N ASP A 504 24.98 -8.28 -0.89
CA ASP A 504 25.66 -7.01 -0.59
C ASP A 504 24.66 -5.91 -0.17
N CYS A 505 23.38 -6.10 -0.52
CA CYS A 505 22.26 -5.22 -0.18
C CYS A 505 21.20 -5.92 0.69
N GLU A 506 21.53 -7.03 1.35
CA GLU A 506 20.59 -7.72 2.23
C GLU A 506 20.24 -6.88 3.48
N VAL A 507 18.97 -6.95 3.88
CA VAL A 507 18.51 -6.35 5.13
C VAL A 507 19.04 -7.16 6.30
N VAL A 508 19.87 -6.54 7.12
CA VAL A 508 20.19 -7.06 8.45
C VAL A 508 19.07 -6.63 9.38
N ASP A 509 18.16 -7.56 9.69
CA ASP A 509 17.12 -7.35 10.69
C ASP A 509 17.80 -7.32 12.07
N ASP A 510 17.96 -6.13 12.65
CA ASP A 510 18.59 -5.97 13.95
C ASP A 510 17.64 -6.36 15.11
N GLY A 511 16.36 -6.57 14.83
CA GLY A 511 15.33 -7.06 15.75
C GLY A 511 15.04 -6.14 16.95
N GLU A 512 15.77 -5.04 17.11
CA GLU A 512 15.67 -4.14 18.28
C GLU A 512 15.38 -2.68 17.90
N GLY A 513 15.52 -2.30 16.63
CA GLY A 513 15.25 -0.94 16.14
C GLY A 513 13.76 -0.62 15.92
N PRO A 514 13.40 0.68 15.84
CA PRO A 514 12.06 1.09 15.45
C PRO A 514 11.77 0.70 13.99
N VAL A 515 10.53 0.29 13.72
CA VAL A 515 10.02 0.02 12.37
C VAL A 515 9.61 1.35 11.74
N GLU A 516 10.45 1.87 10.86
CA GLU A 516 10.27 3.17 10.21
C GLU A 516 9.05 3.21 9.28
N THR A 517 8.72 2.09 8.62
CA THR A 517 7.53 1.98 7.77
C THR A 517 6.77 0.69 8.10
N PRO A 518 5.96 0.69 9.18
CA PRO A 518 5.35 -0.54 9.68
C PRO A 518 4.36 -1.17 8.70
N ILE A 519 3.66 -0.36 7.91
CA ILE A 519 2.77 -0.81 6.82
C ILE A 519 3.26 -0.13 5.54
N PRO A 520 4.22 -0.73 4.80
CA PRO A 520 4.76 -0.13 3.58
C PRO A 520 3.75 -0.08 2.44
N GLU A 521 2.72 -0.91 2.49
CA GLU A 521 1.70 -0.99 1.45
C GLU A 521 0.85 0.30 1.41
N THR A 522 0.71 0.85 0.21
CA THR A 522 -0.22 1.98 -0.02
C THR A 522 -1.59 1.42 -0.42
N PRO A 523 -2.71 1.99 0.10
CA PRO A 523 -4.04 1.60 -0.32
C PRO A 523 -4.21 1.68 -1.84
N LEU A 524 -4.66 0.58 -2.43
CA LEU A 524 -4.83 0.49 -3.89
C LEU A 524 -6.02 1.36 -4.36
N PRO A 525 -5.94 1.96 -5.57
CA PRO A 525 -7.10 2.59 -6.19
C PRO A 525 -8.25 1.59 -6.29
N SER A 526 -9.40 1.95 -5.71
CA SER A 526 -10.49 1.01 -5.47
C SER A 526 -11.22 0.52 -6.73
N GLY A 527 -11.04 1.20 -7.87
CA GLY A 527 -11.82 0.99 -9.09
C GLY A 527 -13.33 1.30 -8.94
N VAL A 528 -13.76 1.76 -7.76
CA VAL A 528 -15.16 2.10 -7.45
C VAL A 528 -15.29 3.62 -7.32
N THR A 529 -16.14 4.21 -8.17
CA THR A 529 -16.50 5.61 -8.04
C THR A 529 -17.74 5.75 -7.16
N LEU A 530 -17.58 6.43 -6.03
CA LEU A 530 -18.71 6.86 -5.20
C LEU A 530 -19.23 8.20 -5.71
N GLN A 531 -20.52 8.26 -6.05
CA GLN A 531 -21.20 9.51 -6.28
C GLN A 531 -21.93 9.89 -5.00
N VAL A 532 -21.48 10.97 -4.34
CA VAL A 532 -22.13 11.53 -3.16
C VAL A 532 -23.12 12.61 -3.58
N GLU A 533 -24.27 12.64 -2.92
CA GLU A 533 -25.26 13.71 -3.04
C GLU A 533 -25.32 14.46 -1.71
N GLU A 534 -25.27 15.79 -1.76
CA GLU A 534 -25.47 16.61 -0.56
C GLU A 534 -26.93 16.53 -0.14
N LEU A 535 -27.20 15.92 1.02
CA LEU A 535 -28.54 15.88 1.60
C LEU A 535 -28.90 17.21 2.27
N THR A 536 -28.05 17.68 3.19
CA THR A 536 -28.31 18.90 3.96
C THR A 536 -27.03 19.51 4.53
N ARG A 537 -27.14 20.77 4.95
CA ARG A 537 -26.14 21.46 5.76
C ARG A 537 -26.78 21.87 7.07
N LEU A 538 -26.24 21.37 8.18
CA LEU A 538 -26.74 21.71 9.51
C LEU A 538 -26.45 23.17 9.89
N PRO A 539 -27.28 23.77 10.78
CA PRO A 539 -27.08 25.13 11.25
C PRO A 539 -25.71 25.34 11.91
N GLU A 540 -25.19 26.58 11.88
CA GLU A 540 -23.99 26.94 12.64
C GLU A 540 -24.31 27.06 14.14
N THR A 541 -23.49 26.46 15.01
CA THR A 541 -23.84 26.24 16.42
C THR A 541 -22.88 26.82 17.45
N ASP A 542 -21.72 27.40 17.07
CA ASP A 542 -20.79 28.01 18.05
C ASP A 542 -20.29 29.43 17.72
N GLY A 543 -20.70 30.02 16.59
CA GLY A 543 -20.30 31.38 16.18
C GLY A 543 -18.82 31.57 15.79
N GLU A 544 -17.99 30.53 15.91
CA GLU A 544 -16.58 30.46 15.49
C GLU A 544 -16.31 29.33 14.45
N GLY A 545 -17.31 28.50 14.14
CA GLY A 545 -17.25 27.36 13.22
C GLY A 545 -18.64 26.74 12.94
N GLY A 546 -18.72 25.89 11.92
CA GLY A 546 -19.93 25.13 11.59
C GLY A 546 -20.25 24.03 12.63
N ALA A 547 -21.38 23.33 12.44
CA ALA A 547 -21.73 22.18 13.28
C ALA A 547 -20.63 21.12 13.33
N ARG A 548 -20.36 20.55 14.51
CA ARG A 548 -19.33 19.52 14.73
C ARG A 548 -19.95 18.14 14.76
N ILE A 549 -20.23 17.63 13.57
CA ILE A 549 -20.95 16.37 13.38
C ILE A 549 -20.00 15.19 13.46
N ASN A 550 -20.28 14.29 14.41
CA ASN A 550 -19.45 13.10 14.63
C ASN A 550 -20.11 11.82 14.07
N PHE A 551 -21.45 11.78 14.03
CA PHE A 551 -22.20 10.58 13.75
C PHE A 551 -23.57 10.88 13.13
N VAL A 552 -24.12 9.91 12.40
CA VAL A 552 -25.48 9.93 11.85
C VAL A 552 -26.07 8.54 12.06
N SER A 553 -27.30 8.46 12.56
CA SER A 553 -28.03 7.20 12.74
C SER A 553 -29.47 7.33 12.34
N GLU A 554 -30.09 6.22 11.91
CA GLU A 554 -31.52 6.19 11.65
C GLU A 554 -32.31 6.15 12.96
N VAL A 555 -33.42 6.89 13.03
CA VAL A 555 -34.39 6.79 14.13
C VAL A 555 -35.37 5.64 13.83
N PRO A 556 -35.49 4.63 14.71
CA PRO A 556 -36.41 3.52 14.49
C PRO A 556 -37.88 3.98 14.37
N GLY A 557 -38.64 3.33 13.49
CA GLY A 557 -40.07 3.56 13.30
C GLY A 557 -40.90 2.26 13.33
N PRO A 558 -42.24 2.36 13.30
CA PRO A 558 -43.15 1.20 13.45
C PRO A 558 -42.96 0.08 12.41
N ASP A 559 -42.42 0.42 11.22
CA ASP A 559 -42.21 -0.51 10.11
C ASP A 559 -40.71 -0.73 9.81
N GLY A 560 -39.82 -0.50 10.78
CA GLY A 560 -38.37 -0.71 10.65
C GLY A 560 -37.57 0.54 10.27
N GLY A 561 -38.23 1.67 10.05
CA GLY A 561 -37.60 2.97 9.82
C GLY A 561 -38.60 4.12 9.99
N SER A 562 -38.12 5.30 10.39
CA SER A 562 -38.98 6.49 10.54
C SER A 562 -38.81 7.54 9.43
N GLY A 563 -37.83 7.36 8.54
CA GLY A 563 -37.44 8.38 7.54
C GLY A 563 -36.73 9.60 8.13
N ARG A 564 -36.23 9.47 9.37
CA ARG A 564 -35.53 10.54 10.10
C ARG A 564 -34.16 10.05 10.52
N LEU A 565 -33.17 10.91 10.34
CA LEU A 565 -31.78 10.70 10.75
C LEU A 565 -31.49 11.54 12.01
N ALA A 566 -30.97 10.92 13.05
CA ALA A 566 -30.47 11.62 14.24
C ALA A 566 -29.00 12.00 14.05
N VAL A 567 -28.71 13.29 14.24
CA VAL A 567 -27.41 13.89 13.99
C VAL A 567 -26.98 14.71 15.21
N PRO A 568 -26.20 14.11 16.14
CA PRO A 568 -25.64 14.84 17.26
C PRO A 568 -24.55 15.81 16.78
N ASP A 569 -24.67 17.06 17.23
CA ASP A 569 -23.62 18.06 17.12
C ASP A 569 -22.88 18.14 18.46
N LEU A 570 -21.56 17.97 18.44
CA LEU A 570 -20.72 18.10 19.63
C LEU A 570 -20.90 19.45 20.32
N ASN A 571 -21.34 20.48 19.61
CA ASN A 571 -21.63 21.79 20.18
C ASN A 571 -22.89 21.84 21.05
N GLY A 572 -23.72 20.79 21.08
CA GLY A 572 -24.85 20.63 22.02
C GLY A 572 -26.18 20.21 21.41
N PRO A 573 -26.59 20.73 20.24
CA PRO A 573 -27.84 20.30 19.60
C PRO A 573 -27.82 18.83 19.14
N LEU A 574 -28.94 18.15 19.31
CA LEU A 574 -29.27 16.92 18.58
C LEU A 574 -30.30 17.28 17.52
N TYR A 575 -29.95 17.10 16.24
CA TYR A 575 -30.87 17.33 15.13
C TYR A 575 -31.57 16.04 14.71
N LEU A 576 -32.85 16.15 14.33
CA LEU A 576 -33.49 15.20 13.42
C LEU A 576 -33.50 15.79 12.02
N VAL A 577 -33.03 15.01 11.04
CA VAL A 577 -33.02 15.37 9.63
C VAL A 577 -33.98 14.46 8.89
N ASP A 578 -34.92 15.03 8.15
CA ASP A 578 -35.79 14.27 7.25
C ASP A 578 -34.96 13.73 6.07
N GLU A 579 -35.00 12.42 5.86
CA GLU A 579 -34.13 11.72 4.90
C GLU A 579 -34.47 12.06 3.43
N GLU A 580 -35.72 12.43 3.13
CA GLU A 580 -36.15 12.77 1.78
C GLU A 580 -35.88 14.25 1.43
N THR A 581 -36.10 15.15 2.38
CA THR A 581 -36.09 16.60 2.15
C THR A 581 -34.83 17.30 2.66
N GLY A 582 -34.07 16.65 3.55
CA GLY A 582 -32.93 17.25 4.25
C GLY A 582 -33.30 18.31 5.28
N GLU A 583 -34.60 18.48 5.61
CA GLU A 583 -35.03 19.45 6.61
C GLU A 583 -34.52 19.05 8.00
N ALA A 584 -33.73 19.93 8.63
CA ALA A 584 -33.16 19.71 9.95
C ALA A 584 -33.97 20.44 11.04
N THR A 585 -34.40 19.70 12.05
CA THR A 585 -35.11 20.22 13.23
C THR A 585 -34.28 19.91 14.49
N GLU A 586 -34.10 20.90 15.37
CA GLU A 586 -33.49 20.66 16.68
C GLU A 586 -34.46 19.83 17.53
N TYR A 587 -34.05 18.61 17.89
CA TYR A 587 -34.82 17.69 18.70
C TYR A 587 -34.70 18.02 20.18
N LEU A 588 -33.47 18.19 20.65
CA LEU A 588 -33.11 18.65 22.00
C LEU A 588 -31.74 19.34 21.98
N ASN A 589 -31.40 20.05 23.06
CA ASN A 589 -30.12 20.74 23.20
C ASN A 589 -29.46 20.45 24.55
N ALA A 590 -28.24 19.93 24.53
CA ALA A 590 -27.50 19.56 25.75
C ALA A 590 -27.26 20.75 26.69
N TRP A 591 -27.14 21.98 26.18
CA TRP A 591 -26.94 23.17 27.01
C TRP A 591 -28.13 23.49 27.91
N ASP A 592 -29.34 23.15 27.47
CA ASP A 592 -30.55 23.39 28.24
C ASP A 592 -30.72 22.33 29.36
N GLU A 593 -30.09 21.17 29.18
CA GLU A 593 -30.29 19.99 30.01
C GLU A 593 -29.19 19.78 31.05
N PHE A 594 -27.95 20.17 30.74
CA PHE A 594 -26.76 19.81 31.51
C PHE A 594 -25.96 21.06 31.91
N PRO A 595 -26.01 21.47 33.20
CA PRO A 595 -25.33 22.69 33.65
C PRO A 595 -23.80 22.59 33.61
N ASP A 596 -23.25 21.38 33.65
CA ASP A 596 -21.81 21.11 33.63
C ASP A 596 -21.31 20.68 32.24
N PHE A 597 -22.13 20.80 31.19
CA PHE A 597 -21.77 20.41 29.82
C PHE A 597 -20.57 21.21 29.28
N VAL A 598 -19.66 20.50 28.61
CA VAL A 598 -18.46 21.11 28.03
C VAL A 598 -18.19 20.61 26.61
N ILE A 599 -17.78 21.55 25.76
CA ILE A 599 -17.47 21.32 24.34
C ILE A 599 -16.01 21.63 24.00
N ARG A 600 -15.21 21.99 25.01
CA ARG A 600 -13.79 22.35 24.84
C ARG A 600 -12.89 21.54 25.78
N PRO A 601 -11.67 21.19 25.32
CA PRO A 601 -11.11 21.40 23.97
C PRO A 601 -11.83 20.57 22.89
N SER A 602 -11.93 21.14 21.70
CA SER A 602 -12.93 20.82 20.67
C SER A 602 -12.62 19.59 19.80
N LEU A 603 -11.88 18.61 20.31
CA LEU A 603 -11.45 17.45 19.52
C LEU A 603 -12.29 16.19 19.81
N GLY A 604 -12.80 16.01 21.04
CA GLY A 604 -13.67 14.86 21.37
C GLY A 604 -14.69 15.15 22.48
N THR A 605 -14.79 16.41 22.92
CA THR A 605 -15.75 16.81 23.96
C THR A 605 -17.02 17.38 23.34
N GLY A 606 -18.17 17.09 23.96
CA GLY A 606 -19.47 17.55 23.51
C GLY A 606 -20.56 16.49 23.62
N LEU A 607 -21.64 16.64 22.85
CA LEU A 607 -22.68 15.64 22.64
C LEU A 607 -22.27 14.76 21.45
N GLY A 608 -21.67 13.60 21.73
CA GLY A 608 -20.95 12.83 20.71
C GLY A 608 -21.82 11.86 19.93
N PHE A 609 -22.65 11.08 20.63
CA PHE A 609 -23.36 9.94 20.05
C PHE A 609 -24.77 9.79 20.63
N VAL A 610 -25.64 9.17 19.84
CA VAL A 610 -27.01 8.80 20.20
C VAL A 610 -27.29 7.36 19.78
N ALA A 611 -28.01 6.61 20.61
CA ALA A 611 -28.46 5.26 20.31
C ALA A 611 -29.93 5.10 20.71
N PHE A 612 -30.75 4.58 19.80
CA PHE A 612 -32.16 4.32 20.07
C PHE A 612 -32.35 2.89 20.57
N HIS A 613 -33.17 2.69 21.60
CA HIS A 613 -33.52 1.35 22.05
C HIS A 613 -34.18 0.58 20.88
N PRO A 614 -33.96 -0.73 20.71
CA PRO A 614 -34.58 -1.50 19.62
C PRO A 614 -36.12 -1.41 19.58
N GLY A 615 -36.73 -1.19 20.76
CA GLY A 615 -38.16 -0.91 20.94
C GLY A 615 -38.57 0.58 20.98
N PHE A 616 -37.74 1.50 20.48
CA PHE A 616 -37.97 2.97 20.61
C PHE A 616 -39.34 3.42 20.12
N ALA A 617 -39.82 2.88 18.99
CA ALA A 617 -41.13 3.22 18.44
C ALA A 617 -42.30 2.94 19.41
N ASP A 618 -42.11 2.01 20.35
CA ASP A 618 -43.11 1.63 21.35
C ASP A 618 -42.84 2.22 22.73
N ASN A 619 -41.57 2.30 23.14
CA ASN A 619 -41.18 2.67 24.51
C ASN A 619 -40.59 4.08 24.66
N GLY A 620 -40.27 4.76 23.54
CA GLY A 620 -39.69 6.10 23.51
C GLY A 620 -38.28 6.22 24.09
N ARG A 621 -37.58 5.11 24.35
CA ARG A 621 -36.27 5.13 25.01
C ARG A 621 -35.11 5.29 24.03
N PHE A 622 -34.26 6.27 24.29
CA PHE A 622 -32.99 6.46 23.60
C PHE A 622 -31.92 6.95 24.57
N TYR A 623 -30.66 6.91 24.13
CA TYR A 623 -29.51 7.16 24.98
C TYR A 623 -28.57 8.12 24.27
N THR A 624 -27.90 8.98 25.04
CA THR A 624 -26.87 9.90 24.52
C THR A 624 -25.60 9.79 25.34
N VAL A 625 -24.47 10.05 24.68
CA VAL A 625 -23.18 10.32 25.35
C VAL A 625 -22.87 11.80 25.28
N HIS A 626 -22.59 12.39 26.43
CA HIS A 626 -22.11 13.77 26.51
C HIS A 626 -20.95 13.94 27.50
N THR A 627 -20.21 15.05 27.34
CA THR A 627 -19.11 15.41 28.25
C THR A 627 -19.54 16.45 29.27
N GLU A 628 -19.23 16.22 30.55
CA GLU A 628 -19.35 17.21 31.63
C GLU A 628 -17.99 17.56 32.24
N ALA A 629 -17.86 18.76 32.79
CA ALA A 629 -16.65 19.22 33.46
C ALA A 629 -16.36 18.41 34.74
N GLY A 630 -15.09 18.29 35.13
CA GLY A 630 -14.68 17.62 36.37
C GLY A 630 -15.34 18.21 37.63
N GLN A 631 -15.73 19.48 37.60
CA GLN A 631 -16.49 20.15 38.68
C GLN A 631 -17.86 19.51 38.93
N ALA A 632 -18.41 18.74 37.99
CA ALA A 632 -19.65 18.00 38.20
C ALA A 632 -19.59 17.11 39.45
N LEU A 633 -18.40 16.63 39.84
CA LEU A 633 -18.16 15.84 41.05
C LEU A 633 -18.44 16.57 42.37
N GLU A 634 -18.57 17.90 42.35
CA GLU A 634 -19.02 18.63 43.54
C GLU A 634 -20.46 18.27 43.94
N THR A 635 -21.26 17.79 42.98
CA THR A 635 -22.69 17.47 43.19
C THR A 635 -23.11 16.10 42.66
N ARG A 636 -22.29 15.44 41.85
CA ARG A 636 -22.53 14.14 41.23
C ARG A 636 -21.60 13.07 41.80
N THR A 637 -22.06 11.82 41.74
CA THR A 637 -21.27 10.65 42.15
C THR A 637 -20.91 9.87 40.88
N PRO A 638 -19.62 9.59 40.63
CA PRO A 638 -19.20 8.78 39.49
C PRO A 638 -19.58 7.31 39.73
N THR A 639 -19.79 6.55 38.65
CA THR A 639 -20.17 5.13 38.75
C THR A 639 -19.02 4.28 39.31
N HIS A 640 -17.80 4.56 38.86
CA HIS A 640 -16.57 3.95 39.35
C HIS A 640 -15.65 5.02 39.94
N GLU A 641 -14.62 4.60 40.68
CA GLU A 641 -13.62 5.52 41.21
C GLU A 641 -12.93 6.26 40.05
N PRO A 642 -13.02 7.59 39.97
CA PRO A 642 -12.43 8.34 38.88
C PRO A 642 -10.94 8.60 39.15
N PRO A 643 -10.12 8.87 38.13
CA PRO A 643 -8.73 9.28 38.33
C PRO A 643 -8.59 10.48 39.27
N GLY A 644 -7.51 10.53 40.06
CA GLY A 644 -7.32 11.57 41.07
C GLY A 644 -7.23 13.01 40.51
N ASP A 645 -6.88 13.18 39.24
CA ASP A 645 -6.78 14.45 38.53
C ASP A 645 -7.86 14.65 37.45
N THR A 646 -8.99 13.97 37.58
CA THR A 646 -10.11 14.00 36.62
C THR A 646 -10.46 15.42 36.14
N ARG A 647 -10.50 15.58 34.80
CA ARG A 647 -10.76 16.85 34.11
C ARG A 647 -12.17 16.93 33.55
N VAL A 648 -12.68 15.81 33.05
CA VAL A 648 -14.01 15.68 32.47
C VAL A 648 -14.60 14.31 32.79
N HIS A 649 -15.90 14.23 32.60
CA HIS A 649 -16.68 13.00 32.70
C HIS A 649 -17.39 12.74 31.38
N GLY A 650 -17.31 11.51 30.89
CA GLY A 650 -18.32 11.03 29.98
C GLY A 650 -19.56 10.66 30.79
N VAL A 651 -20.74 10.92 30.23
CA VAL A 651 -22.03 10.55 30.83
C VAL A 651 -22.92 9.88 29.78
N VAL A 652 -23.45 8.70 30.09
CA VAL A 652 -24.55 8.08 29.36
C VAL A 652 -25.86 8.48 30.02
N THR A 653 -26.75 9.12 29.26
CA THR A 653 -28.09 9.51 29.71
C THR A 653 -29.13 8.74 28.93
N GLU A 654 -30.08 8.14 29.64
CA GLU A 654 -31.31 7.61 29.07
C GLU A 654 -32.38 8.70 29.04
N TRP A 655 -33.11 8.75 27.93
CA TRP A 655 -34.24 9.63 27.69
C TRP A 655 -35.47 8.78 27.39
N THR A 656 -36.63 9.22 27.86
CA THR A 656 -37.92 8.60 27.54
C THR A 656 -38.82 9.65 26.91
N ALA A 657 -39.00 9.59 25.59
CA ALA A 657 -39.88 10.47 24.85
C ALA A 657 -41.36 10.17 25.17
N ASP A 658 -42.15 11.21 25.40
CA ASP A 658 -43.61 11.10 25.55
C ASP A 658 -44.27 10.62 24.24
N ASP A 659 -43.73 11.06 23.10
CA ASP A 659 -44.15 10.71 21.76
C ASP A 659 -42.91 10.42 20.87
N PRO A 660 -42.60 9.15 20.58
CA PRO A 660 -41.46 8.78 19.73
C PRO A 660 -41.58 9.33 18.29
N GLY A 661 -42.79 9.66 17.84
CA GLY A 661 -43.06 10.21 16.51
C GLY A 661 -42.93 11.73 16.42
N ALA A 662 -42.68 12.43 17.52
CA ALA A 662 -42.53 13.88 17.51
C ALA A 662 -41.15 14.31 16.97
N ASP A 663 -41.10 15.47 16.32
CA ASP A 663 -39.86 16.05 15.78
C ASP A 663 -39.15 16.99 16.78
N VAL A 664 -39.75 17.20 17.95
CA VAL A 664 -39.17 17.93 19.08
C VAL A 664 -39.36 17.08 20.32
N PHE A 665 -38.30 16.92 21.10
CA PHE A 665 -38.32 16.11 22.31
C PHE A 665 -39.23 16.72 23.38
N SER A 666 -40.08 15.88 23.97
CA SER A 666 -40.62 16.10 25.30
C SER A 666 -40.59 14.77 26.05
N GLY A 667 -40.25 14.81 27.33
CA GLY A 667 -40.18 13.61 28.15
C GLY A 667 -39.30 13.79 29.37
N ASP A 668 -38.89 12.66 29.94
CA ASP A 668 -38.04 12.58 31.12
C ASP A 668 -36.66 11.99 30.77
N ARG A 669 -35.70 12.14 31.68
CA ARG A 669 -34.35 11.58 31.55
C ARG A 669 -33.80 11.04 32.86
N ARG A 670 -32.87 10.08 32.77
CA ARG A 670 -32.07 9.60 33.91
C ARG A 670 -30.63 9.31 33.50
N GLU A 671 -29.71 9.52 34.44
CA GLU A 671 -28.30 9.17 34.28
C GLU A 671 -28.11 7.66 34.44
N VAL A 672 -27.38 7.03 33.52
CA VAL A 672 -27.12 5.58 33.51
C VAL A 672 -25.69 5.29 33.95
N LEU A 673 -24.71 5.92 33.34
CA LEU A 673 -23.28 5.65 33.55
C LEU A 673 -22.48 6.95 33.54
N ARG A 674 -21.53 7.11 34.47
CA ARG A 674 -20.61 8.24 34.55
C ARG A 674 -19.17 7.76 34.79
N ILE A 675 -18.29 8.04 33.84
CA ILE A 675 -16.86 7.69 33.87
C ILE A 675 -16.01 8.95 33.85
N GLY A 676 -14.97 9.01 34.68
CA GLY A 676 -14.04 10.14 34.76
C GLY A 676 -12.78 9.91 33.92
N TYR A 677 -12.25 10.99 33.33
CA TYR A 677 -11.03 10.98 32.51
C TYR A 677 -10.05 12.07 32.95
N SER A 678 -8.75 11.75 32.94
CA SER A 678 -7.66 12.66 33.35
C SER A 678 -7.29 13.70 32.31
N ARG A 679 -7.71 13.54 31.07
CA ARG A 679 -7.59 14.53 29.99
C ARG A 679 -8.92 14.66 29.26
N PHE A 680 -8.91 15.40 28.14
CA PHE A 680 -10.10 15.79 27.40
C PHE A 680 -10.30 15.00 26.11
N LEU A 681 -9.32 14.18 25.71
CA LEU A 681 -9.37 13.34 24.52
C LEU A 681 -9.59 11.88 24.94
N HIS A 682 -10.03 11.06 23.98
CA HIS A 682 -10.33 9.63 24.16
C HIS A 682 -11.28 9.35 25.33
N GLY A 683 -12.33 10.16 25.45
CA GLY A 683 -13.42 9.93 26.41
C GLY A 683 -14.36 8.80 25.98
N MET A 684 -15.62 8.84 26.42
CA MET A 684 -16.64 7.94 25.88
C MET A 684 -16.95 8.31 24.42
N GLN A 685 -16.92 7.30 23.57
CA GLN A 685 -17.16 7.39 22.14
C GLN A 685 -18.54 6.82 21.79
N GLN A 686 -18.63 5.97 20.77
CA GLN A 686 -19.90 5.43 20.32
C GLN A 686 -20.61 4.61 21.39
N ILE A 687 -21.93 4.73 21.42
CA ILE A 687 -22.85 3.82 22.09
C ILE A 687 -23.76 3.18 21.06
N GLY A 688 -24.23 1.95 21.31
CA GLY A 688 -25.06 1.23 20.36
C GLY A 688 -25.70 -0.03 20.92
N PHE A 689 -26.80 -0.43 20.29
CA PHE A 689 -27.43 -1.73 20.48
C PHE A 689 -27.10 -2.60 19.27
N ASP A 690 -26.93 -3.90 19.46
CA ASP A 690 -26.71 -4.84 18.36
C ASP A 690 -27.99 -4.93 17.50
N PRO A 691 -27.97 -4.40 16.25
CA PRO A 691 -29.16 -4.38 15.39
C PRO A 691 -29.46 -5.76 14.78
N THR A 692 -28.58 -6.74 14.94
CA THR A 692 -28.73 -8.10 14.40
C THR A 692 -29.56 -9.01 15.30
N THR A 693 -29.88 -8.53 16.52
CA THR A 693 -30.60 -9.28 17.55
C THR A 693 -32.10 -9.03 17.53
N ALA A 694 -32.89 -10.08 17.76
CA ALA A 694 -34.34 -10.03 17.87
C ALA A 694 -34.81 -10.24 19.32
N PRO A 695 -36.05 -9.84 19.66
CA PRO A 695 -36.62 -10.10 20.98
C PRO A 695 -36.53 -11.58 21.38
N GLY A 696 -35.79 -11.87 22.45
CA GLY A 696 -35.53 -13.21 22.95
C GLY A 696 -34.09 -13.70 22.75
N ASP A 697 -33.29 -13.01 21.94
CA ASP A 697 -31.85 -13.21 21.88
C ASP A 697 -31.18 -12.62 23.14
N PRO A 698 -30.06 -13.20 23.62
CA PRO A 698 -29.40 -12.75 24.85
C PRO A 698 -28.94 -11.29 24.81
N ASP A 699 -28.47 -10.83 23.65
CA ASP A 699 -27.94 -9.47 23.46
C ASP A 699 -29.00 -8.43 23.09
N HIS A 700 -30.26 -8.85 22.91
CA HIS A 700 -31.32 -7.93 22.52
C HIS A 700 -31.63 -6.94 23.64
N GLY A 701 -31.40 -5.65 23.37
CA GLY A 701 -31.62 -4.57 24.33
C GLY A 701 -30.44 -4.31 25.26
N LEU A 702 -29.29 -4.95 25.06
CA LEU A 702 -28.05 -4.61 25.77
C LEU A 702 -27.34 -3.44 25.10
N LEU A 703 -26.81 -2.52 25.91
CA LEU A 703 -26.11 -1.32 25.43
C LEU A 703 -24.60 -1.54 25.48
N TYR A 704 -23.94 -1.35 24.33
CA TYR A 704 -22.49 -1.33 24.20
C TYR A 704 -21.99 0.12 24.29
N VAL A 705 -20.89 0.32 25.02
CA VAL A 705 -20.29 1.64 25.27
C VAL A 705 -18.80 1.57 24.99
N ALA A 706 -18.33 2.31 23.98
CA ALA A 706 -16.91 2.47 23.73
C ALA A 706 -16.32 3.56 24.65
N SER A 707 -15.35 3.19 25.47
CA SER A 707 -14.70 4.06 26.46
C SER A 707 -13.20 4.10 26.17
N GLY A 708 -12.69 5.24 25.69
CA GLY A 708 -11.26 5.41 25.44
C GLY A 708 -10.41 5.45 26.70
N ASP A 709 -9.09 5.52 26.51
CA ASP A 709 -8.10 5.51 27.58
C ASP A 709 -8.00 6.85 28.35
N GLY A 710 -8.61 7.92 27.84
CA GLY A 710 -8.53 9.26 28.41
C GLY A 710 -7.27 10.05 28.02
N ASP A 711 -6.54 9.64 26.99
CA ASP A 711 -5.37 10.32 26.41
C ASP A 711 -4.26 10.62 27.43
N GLU A 712 -3.86 9.60 28.18
CA GLU A 712 -2.91 9.76 29.28
C GLU A 712 -1.43 9.89 28.83
N VAL A 713 -1.17 10.44 27.65
CA VAL A 713 0.18 10.72 27.14
C VAL A 713 0.80 11.92 27.91
N PRO A 714 2.09 11.87 28.32
CA PRO A 714 3.09 10.80 28.16
C PRO A 714 3.19 9.85 29.37
N ASP A 715 2.25 9.94 30.32
CA ASP A 715 2.32 9.20 31.57
C ASP A 715 1.90 7.72 31.41
N PHE A 716 1.20 7.39 30.32
CA PHE A 716 0.86 6.03 29.85
C PHE A 716 0.37 5.11 30.97
N SER A 717 -0.81 5.40 31.49
CA SER A 717 -1.42 4.60 32.55
C SER A 717 -1.68 3.14 32.14
N PRO A 718 -1.67 2.21 33.12
CA PRO A 718 -2.08 0.82 32.90
C PRO A 718 -3.60 0.63 32.78
N ASN A 719 -4.42 1.67 32.97
CA ASN A 719 -5.89 1.58 32.99
C ASN A 719 -6.48 0.80 31.79
N PRO A 720 -6.01 0.95 30.54
CA PRO A 720 -6.56 0.20 29.41
C PRO A 720 -6.47 -1.33 29.56
N LEU A 721 -5.38 -1.84 30.17
CA LEU A 721 -5.18 -3.27 30.45
C LEU A 721 -5.73 -3.71 31.80
N ASP A 722 -5.98 -2.78 32.73
CA ASP A 722 -6.58 -3.10 34.02
C ASP A 722 -8.09 -3.37 33.84
N PRO A 723 -8.58 -4.62 34.04
CA PRO A 723 -10.00 -4.93 33.90
C PRO A 723 -10.86 -4.31 35.01
N GLY A 724 -10.24 -3.83 36.10
CA GLY A 724 -10.88 -3.10 37.19
C GLY A 724 -11.13 -1.62 36.91
N GLN A 725 -10.70 -1.12 35.74
CA GLN A 725 -10.85 0.28 35.32
C GLN A 725 -11.74 0.41 34.07
N PRO A 726 -12.58 1.46 33.99
CA PRO A 726 -13.52 1.64 32.88
C PRO A 726 -12.89 2.28 31.63
N GLN A 727 -11.65 2.77 31.70
CA GLN A 727 -10.95 3.38 30.57
C GLN A 727 -10.31 2.31 29.66
N GLY A 728 -10.30 2.57 28.35
CA GLY A 728 -9.73 1.69 27.34
C GLY A 728 -10.49 0.38 27.15
N LYS A 729 -11.83 0.45 27.14
CA LYS A 729 -12.74 -0.70 27.10
C LYS A 729 -13.83 -0.53 26.04
N VAL A 730 -14.39 -1.65 25.59
CA VAL A 730 -15.82 -1.71 25.24
C VAL A 730 -16.56 -2.34 26.42
N LEU A 731 -17.57 -1.63 26.92
CA LEU A 731 -18.43 -2.07 28.01
C LEU A 731 -19.77 -2.57 27.46
N ARG A 732 -20.38 -3.56 28.09
CA ARG A 732 -21.73 -4.09 27.78
C ARG A 732 -22.59 -4.10 29.03
N ILE A 733 -23.70 -3.37 29.02
CA ILE A 733 -24.62 -3.21 30.17
C ILE A 733 -26.07 -3.54 29.79
N ASP A 734 -26.87 -3.95 30.77
CA ASP A 734 -28.33 -4.03 30.66
C ASP A 734 -28.95 -2.73 31.19
N PRO A 735 -29.41 -1.81 30.33
CA PRO A 735 -29.97 -0.54 30.81
C PRO A 735 -31.31 -0.70 31.55
N GLU A 736 -32.00 -1.85 31.46
CA GLU A 736 -33.25 -2.11 32.20
C GLU A 736 -33.03 -2.75 33.58
N GLY A 737 -31.85 -3.34 33.80
CA GLY A 737 -31.47 -3.96 35.07
C GLY A 737 -31.13 -2.97 36.19
N ASP A 738 -30.87 -3.50 37.38
CA ASP A 738 -30.58 -2.72 38.59
C ASP A 738 -29.51 -3.33 39.51
N ASP A 739 -28.79 -4.37 39.05
CA ASP A 739 -27.78 -5.07 39.83
C ASP A 739 -26.34 -4.59 39.59
N GLY A 740 -26.15 -3.57 38.75
CA GLY A 740 -24.88 -2.91 38.54
C GLY A 740 -24.52 -1.84 39.60
N PRO A 741 -23.30 -1.29 39.55
CA PRO A 741 -22.86 -0.20 40.41
C PRO A 741 -23.84 0.98 40.41
N GLY A 742 -24.26 1.40 41.61
CA GLY A 742 -25.22 2.50 41.79
C GLY A 742 -26.68 2.16 41.47
N GLY A 743 -26.98 0.97 40.90
CA GLY A 743 -28.33 0.46 40.65
C GLY A 743 -29.11 1.19 39.55
N ALA A 744 -28.42 1.86 38.62
CA ALA A 744 -29.03 2.56 37.48
C ALA A 744 -29.12 1.70 36.21
N TYR A 745 -28.41 0.58 36.18
CA TYR A 745 -28.38 -0.43 35.12
C TYR A 745 -28.02 -1.79 35.76
N GLY A 746 -28.09 -2.86 34.97
CA GLY A 746 -27.66 -4.20 35.34
C GLY A 746 -26.45 -4.72 34.57
N ILE A 747 -25.88 -5.80 35.09
CA ILE A 747 -24.72 -6.47 34.49
C ILE A 747 -25.20 -7.76 33.79
N PRO A 748 -25.02 -7.89 32.47
CA PRO A 748 -25.33 -9.14 31.77
C PRO A 748 -24.55 -10.30 32.38
N ALA A 749 -25.27 -11.37 32.74
CA ALA A 749 -24.69 -12.51 33.46
C ALA A 749 -23.68 -13.34 32.64
N ASP A 750 -23.61 -13.10 31.34
CA ASP A 750 -22.70 -13.71 30.39
C ASP A 750 -21.57 -12.76 29.96
N ASN A 751 -21.41 -11.60 30.61
CA ASN A 751 -20.22 -10.76 30.39
C ASN A 751 -18.93 -11.54 30.72
N PRO A 752 -17.87 -11.39 29.91
CA PRO A 752 -16.69 -12.24 29.98
C PRO A 752 -15.92 -12.14 31.31
N PHE A 753 -16.04 -11.02 32.02
CA PHE A 753 -15.31 -10.75 33.26
C PHE A 753 -16.18 -10.78 34.53
N VAL A 754 -17.47 -11.15 34.44
CA VAL A 754 -18.42 -11.05 35.56
C VAL A 754 -18.04 -11.90 36.80
N ASP A 755 -17.32 -13.00 36.58
CA ASP A 755 -16.87 -13.91 37.64
C ASP A 755 -15.50 -13.52 38.24
N ASP A 756 -14.81 -12.52 37.67
CA ASP A 756 -13.54 -12.02 38.17
C ASP A 756 -13.78 -10.90 39.22
N PRO A 757 -13.42 -11.11 40.50
CA PRO A 757 -13.64 -10.12 41.54
C PRO A 757 -12.76 -8.87 41.41
N GLU A 758 -11.71 -8.90 40.57
CA GLU A 758 -10.83 -7.76 40.30
C GLU A 758 -11.27 -6.97 39.06
N ALA A 759 -12.19 -7.51 38.27
CA ALA A 759 -12.70 -6.87 37.07
C ALA A 759 -14.02 -6.11 37.31
N LEU A 760 -14.29 -5.12 36.46
CA LEU A 760 -15.61 -4.54 36.32
C LEU A 760 -16.51 -5.50 35.54
N GLY A 761 -17.70 -5.76 36.09
CA GLY A 761 -18.66 -6.67 35.46
C GLY A 761 -19.13 -6.20 34.09
N GLU A 762 -19.00 -4.91 33.79
CA GLU A 762 -19.35 -4.26 32.53
C GLU A 762 -18.39 -4.59 31.37
N VAL A 763 -17.16 -5.04 31.64
CA VAL A 763 -16.13 -5.20 30.59
C VAL A 763 -16.55 -6.29 29.60
N TYR A 764 -16.56 -5.94 28.32
CA TYR A 764 -16.76 -6.86 27.20
C TYR A 764 -15.45 -7.12 26.43
N GLY A 765 -14.62 -6.09 26.26
CA GLY A 765 -13.25 -6.20 25.76
C GLY A 765 -12.38 -5.07 26.33
N LEU A 766 -11.06 -5.26 26.34
CA LEU A 766 -10.09 -4.36 27.00
C LEU A 766 -8.82 -4.13 26.16
N GLY A 767 -7.92 -3.28 26.66
CA GLY A 767 -6.66 -2.97 25.98
C GLY A 767 -6.86 -2.03 24.79
N MET A 768 -7.80 -1.08 24.88
CA MET A 768 -8.11 -0.15 23.80
C MET A 768 -7.54 1.26 24.07
N ARG A 769 -7.09 1.95 23.02
CA ARG A 769 -6.69 3.37 23.08
C ARG A 769 -7.89 4.29 22.90
N ASN A 770 -8.39 4.35 21.66
CA ASN A 770 -9.49 5.22 21.28
C ASN A 770 -10.45 4.45 20.34
N PRO A 771 -11.30 3.56 20.89
CA PRO A 771 -12.30 2.83 20.12
C PRO A 771 -13.37 3.81 19.64
N HIS A 772 -13.18 4.37 18.44
CA HIS A 772 -13.91 5.56 18.00
C HIS A 772 -15.31 5.23 17.51
N ARG A 773 -15.44 4.26 16.59
CA ARG A 773 -16.73 3.74 16.13
C ARG A 773 -16.73 2.23 16.03
N PHE A 774 -17.89 1.64 16.21
CA PHE A 774 -18.13 0.23 16.02
C PHE A 774 -19.42 -0.05 15.27
N THR A 775 -19.49 -1.24 14.69
CA THR A 775 -20.64 -1.73 13.91
C THR A 775 -20.74 -3.23 14.01
N TRP A 776 -21.90 -3.79 13.66
CA TRP A 776 -22.07 -5.22 13.44
C TRP A 776 -22.32 -5.48 11.96
N ASP A 777 -21.68 -6.51 11.41
CA ASP A 777 -22.05 -7.01 10.09
C ASP A 777 -23.43 -7.70 10.18
N PRO A 778 -24.45 -7.21 9.47
CA PRO A 778 -25.79 -7.77 9.58
C PRO A 778 -25.93 -9.18 8.97
N GLU A 779 -24.93 -9.68 8.24
CA GLU A 779 -24.97 -11.05 7.70
C GLU A 779 -24.56 -12.11 8.73
N ASP A 780 -23.50 -11.85 9.51
CA ASP A 780 -22.89 -12.86 10.40
C ASP A 780 -22.76 -12.43 11.87
N GLY A 781 -23.07 -11.18 12.19
CA GLY A 781 -23.03 -10.62 13.54
C GLY A 781 -21.63 -10.27 14.04
N ARG A 782 -20.58 -10.34 13.21
CA ARG A 782 -19.23 -9.90 13.63
C ARG A 782 -19.23 -8.41 13.96
N MET A 783 -18.65 -8.06 15.10
CA MET A 783 -18.53 -6.67 15.54
C MET A 783 -17.16 -6.12 15.12
N PHE A 784 -17.14 -5.04 14.34
CA PHE A 784 -15.91 -4.35 13.96
C PHE A 784 -15.77 -3.04 14.73
N VAL A 785 -14.55 -2.74 15.21
CA VAL A 785 -14.22 -1.54 15.99
C VAL A 785 -13.06 -0.81 15.33
N GLY A 786 -13.26 0.45 14.94
CA GLY A 786 -12.19 1.34 14.51
C GLY A 786 -11.44 1.93 15.70
N MET A 787 -10.12 1.81 15.70
CA MET A 787 -9.22 2.24 16.77
C MET A 787 -8.19 3.21 16.21
N ILE A 788 -8.17 4.43 16.76
CA ILE A 788 -7.13 5.42 16.44
C ILE A 788 -5.91 5.15 17.32
N GLY A 789 -4.78 4.86 16.68
CA GLY A 789 -3.49 4.61 17.34
C GLY A 789 -2.83 5.87 17.89
N GLU A 790 -1.64 5.72 18.44
CA GLU A 790 -0.86 6.84 18.97
C GLU A 790 -0.25 7.63 17.83
N GLN A 791 0.82 7.09 17.24
CA GLN A 791 1.60 7.80 16.24
C GLN A 791 1.90 6.97 15.00
N SER A 792 1.80 5.66 15.02
CA SER A 792 2.27 4.83 13.89
C SER A 792 1.13 4.12 13.15
N ILE A 793 0.13 3.58 13.87
CA ILE A 793 -0.82 2.64 13.28
C ILE A 793 -2.25 2.89 13.72
N ASP A 794 -3.12 3.16 12.77
CA ASP A 794 -4.57 3.05 12.98
C ASP A 794 -5.06 1.65 12.59
N SER A 795 -6.16 1.19 13.19
CA SER A 795 -6.57 -0.20 13.02
C SER A 795 -8.09 -0.41 13.09
N VAL A 796 -8.52 -1.51 12.48
CA VAL A 796 -9.86 -2.08 12.67
C VAL A 796 -9.68 -3.44 13.33
N TYR A 797 -10.44 -3.69 14.39
CA TYR A 797 -10.47 -4.98 15.09
C TYR A 797 -11.82 -5.65 14.91
N GLU A 798 -11.83 -6.98 14.75
CA GLU A 798 -13.00 -7.78 15.07
C GLU A 798 -13.03 -7.95 16.60
N LEU A 799 -14.09 -7.51 17.26
CA LEU A 799 -14.25 -7.59 18.71
C LEU A 799 -15.12 -8.80 19.10
N ARG A 800 -14.55 -9.68 19.93
CA ARG A 800 -15.23 -10.82 20.56
C ARG A 800 -15.25 -10.65 22.08
N PRO A 801 -16.18 -11.34 22.79
CA PRO A 801 -16.23 -11.27 24.25
C PRO A 801 -14.90 -11.75 24.86
N GLY A 802 -14.26 -10.88 25.64
CA GLY A 802 -13.03 -11.17 26.38
C GLY A 802 -11.75 -10.80 25.65
N ASP A 803 -11.81 -10.26 24.43
CA ASP A 803 -10.61 -9.86 23.68
C ASP A 803 -9.82 -8.76 24.42
N ASP A 804 -8.50 -8.91 24.41
CA ASP A 804 -7.51 -7.96 24.92
C ASP A 804 -6.66 -7.44 23.77
N PHE A 805 -6.79 -6.16 23.43
CA PHE A 805 -6.08 -5.56 22.29
C PHE A 805 -4.70 -5.01 22.63
N GLY A 806 -4.23 -5.21 23.87
CA GLY A 806 -2.85 -4.97 24.23
C GLY A 806 -2.42 -3.51 24.36
N TRP A 807 -3.27 -2.50 24.07
CA TRP A 807 -2.88 -1.11 24.32
C TRP A 807 -2.67 -0.90 25.82
N ASN A 808 -1.56 -0.34 26.30
CA ASN A 808 -0.50 0.39 25.58
C ASN A 808 0.85 -0.35 25.53
N GLU A 809 0.82 -1.66 25.30
CA GLU A 809 1.99 -2.50 24.97
C GLU A 809 2.04 -2.86 23.48
N ARG A 810 0.90 -2.76 22.78
CA ARG A 810 0.78 -2.94 21.33
C ARG A 810 0.14 -1.73 20.68
N GLU A 811 0.59 -1.40 19.47
CA GLU A 811 -0.07 -0.45 18.58
C GLU A 811 -0.25 -1.12 17.22
N GLY A 812 -1.49 -1.52 16.92
CA GLY A 812 -1.77 -2.39 15.77
C GLY A 812 -1.07 -3.74 15.92
N GLY A 813 -0.37 -4.18 14.88
CA GLY A 813 0.41 -5.43 14.86
C GLY A 813 1.83 -5.33 15.43
N PHE A 814 2.16 -4.28 16.18
CA PHE A 814 3.54 -3.98 16.57
C PHE A 814 3.69 -3.74 18.08
N ARG A 815 4.93 -3.90 18.58
CA ARG A 815 5.27 -3.55 19.95
C ARG A 815 5.30 -2.02 20.09
N PHE A 816 4.60 -1.50 21.10
CA PHE A 816 4.63 -0.10 21.46
C PHE A 816 5.62 0.13 22.61
N ASP A 817 6.51 1.11 22.46
CA ASP A 817 7.44 1.50 23.52
C ASP A 817 7.05 2.85 24.11
N ARG A 818 6.56 2.84 25.36
CA ARG A 818 6.15 4.07 26.07
C ARG A 818 7.29 5.09 26.22
N SER A 819 8.55 4.64 26.18
CA SER A 819 9.72 5.54 26.24
C SER A 819 10.08 6.18 24.91
N ASP A 820 9.52 5.64 23.82
CA ASP A 820 9.64 6.15 22.46
C ASP A 820 8.27 6.07 21.75
N PRO A 821 7.30 6.89 22.18
CA PRO A 821 5.90 6.78 21.74
C PRO A 821 5.67 7.24 20.30
N SER A 822 6.72 7.70 19.63
CA SER A 822 6.67 8.12 18.24
C SER A 822 6.94 6.99 17.24
N ASN A 823 7.35 5.83 17.73
CA ASN A 823 7.72 4.69 16.91
C ASN A 823 7.07 3.40 17.43
N VAL A 824 7.02 2.41 16.54
CA VAL A 824 6.66 1.04 16.87
C VAL A 824 7.82 0.11 16.52
N TYR A 825 7.80 -1.09 17.10
CA TYR A 825 8.92 -2.04 17.05
C TYR A 825 8.41 -3.42 16.64
N PRO A 826 9.28 -4.32 16.15
CA PRO A 826 8.91 -5.71 15.92
C PRO A 826 8.31 -6.33 17.20
N LEU A 827 7.35 -7.25 17.01
CA LEU A 827 6.80 -8.02 18.12
C LEU A 827 7.92 -8.86 18.77
N PRO A 828 7.95 -8.95 20.12
CA PRO A 828 8.95 -9.78 20.78
C PRO A 828 8.71 -11.27 20.49
N GLU A 829 9.75 -12.11 20.59
CA GLU A 829 9.64 -13.55 20.30
C GLU A 829 8.60 -14.27 21.18
N ASP A 830 8.38 -13.77 22.40
CA ASP A 830 7.41 -14.30 23.38
C ASP A 830 6.03 -13.63 23.29
N ASP A 831 5.74 -12.88 22.22
CA ASP A 831 4.49 -12.13 22.05
C ASP A 831 3.23 -12.99 22.24
N ALA A 832 3.26 -14.23 21.77
CA ALA A 832 2.15 -15.16 21.90
C ALA A 832 1.80 -15.51 23.37
N GLU A 833 2.71 -15.31 24.33
CA GLU A 833 2.46 -15.56 25.76
C GLU A 833 1.53 -14.51 26.39
N TYR A 834 1.44 -13.31 25.80
CA TYR A 834 0.58 -12.24 26.29
C TYR A 834 -0.89 -12.41 25.91
N GLY A 835 -1.17 -13.15 24.83
CA GLY A 835 -2.54 -13.47 24.40
C GLY A 835 -3.33 -12.29 23.82
N TYR A 836 -2.64 -11.28 23.28
CA TYR A 836 -3.28 -10.13 22.66
C TYR A 836 -3.99 -10.49 21.34
N THR A 837 -5.06 -9.76 21.06
CA THR A 837 -5.85 -9.84 19.83
C THR A 837 -5.37 -8.78 18.85
N TYR A 838 -5.01 -9.22 17.64
CA TYR A 838 -4.48 -8.37 16.58
C TYR A 838 -5.55 -7.89 15.60
N PRO A 839 -5.32 -6.75 14.92
CA PRO A 839 -6.31 -6.14 14.04
C PRO A 839 -6.59 -6.99 12.79
N VAL A 840 -7.74 -6.74 12.20
CA VAL A 840 -8.17 -7.30 10.90
C VAL A 840 -7.88 -6.35 9.73
N VAL A 841 -7.55 -5.09 10.04
CA VAL A 841 -7.03 -4.08 9.09
C VAL A 841 -6.06 -3.18 9.86
N SER A 842 -4.89 -2.90 9.29
CA SER A 842 -3.94 -1.91 9.80
C SER A 842 -3.57 -0.90 8.72
N LEU A 843 -3.38 0.35 9.12
CA LEU A 843 -2.95 1.43 8.24
C LEU A 843 -1.80 2.19 8.89
N GLY A 844 -0.68 2.28 8.18
CA GLY A 844 0.45 3.12 8.54
C GLY A 844 0.19 4.59 8.26
N ARG A 845 0.96 5.49 8.88
CA ARG A 845 0.85 6.94 8.67
C ARG A 845 1.15 7.43 7.25
N ASN A 846 1.89 6.66 6.46
CA ASN A 846 2.06 6.87 5.02
C ASN A 846 0.73 6.79 4.25
N SER A 847 -0.28 6.17 4.84
CA SER A 847 -1.56 5.89 4.20
C SER A 847 -2.76 6.54 4.89
N GLY A 848 -2.63 7.27 6.00
CA GLY A 848 -3.76 7.84 6.74
C GLY A 848 -3.38 8.58 8.02
N VAL A 849 -4.33 9.30 8.62
CA VAL A 849 -4.10 10.19 9.77
C VAL A 849 -5.02 9.89 10.97
N SER A 850 -6.27 9.46 10.78
CA SER A 850 -7.17 9.09 11.88
C SER A 850 -8.36 8.26 11.35
N LEU A 851 -8.18 6.96 11.23
CA LEU A 851 -9.26 6.02 10.91
C LEU A 851 -10.28 5.99 12.04
N VAL A 852 -11.53 6.33 11.71
CA VAL A 852 -12.60 6.48 12.69
C VAL A 852 -13.59 5.31 12.70
N GLY A 853 -13.38 4.27 11.90
CA GLY A 853 -14.30 3.13 11.74
C GLY A 853 -15.40 3.34 10.68
N GLY A 854 -16.28 2.36 10.54
CA GLY A 854 -17.13 2.19 9.36
C GLY A 854 -18.34 1.27 9.55
N PHE A 855 -18.92 0.80 8.44
CA PHE A 855 -20.06 -0.13 8.39
C PHE A 855 -19.97 -1.08 7.20
N VAL A 856 -20.71 -2.20 7.24
CA VAL A 856 -20.77 -3.19 6.15
C VAL A 856 -22.11 -3.09 5.42
N PRO A 857 -22.15 -2.60 4.17
CA PRO A 857 -23.36 -2.62 3.36
C PRO A 857 -23.75 -4.05 2.96
N ARG A 858 -25.00 -4.44 3.24
CA ARG A 858 -25.60 -5.71 2.82
C ARG A 858 -26.99 -5.50 2.22
N GLY A 859 -27.32 -6.21 1.15
CA GLY A 859 -28.67 -6.26 0.57
C GLY A 859 -29.20 -4.95 -0.02
N GLY A 860 -28.32 -3.97 -0.26
CA GLY A 860 -28.68 -2.62 -0.72
C GLY A 860 -28.64 -2.43 -2.24
N PRO A 861 -28.95 -1.22 -2.75
CA PRO A 861 -28.91 -0.90 -4.17
C PRO A 861 -27.49 -0.70 -4.73
N TYR A 862 -26.45 -0.96 -3.91
CA TYR A 862 -25.04 -0.74 -4.24
C TYR A 862 -24.25 -2.06 -4.29
N PRO A 863 -24.45 -2.92 -5.31
CA PRO A 863 -23.79 -4.23 -5.39
C PRO A 863 -22.25 -4.18 -5.33
N ALA A 864 -21.65 -3.07 -5.76
CA ALA A 864 -20.20 -2.88 -5.72
C ALA A 864 -19.64 -2.72 -4.28
N LEU A 865 -20.50 -2.49 -3.28
CA LEU A 865 -20.12 -2.36 -1.87
C LEU A 865 -20.58 -3.55 -1.01
N GLU A 866 -21.26 -4.53 -1.62
CA GLU A 866 -21.79 -5.68 -0.89
C GLU A 866 -20.66 -6.44 -0.20
N GLY A 867 -20.75 -6.59 1.12
CA GLY A 867 -19.77 -7.31 1.92
C GLY A 867 -18.42 -6.62 2.08
N ARG A 868 -18.34 -5.32 1.80
CA ARG A 868 -17.13 -4.53 2.04
C ARG A 868 -17.31 -3.68 3.29
N TYR A 869 -16.32 -3.69 4.18
CA TYR A 869 -16.30 -2.80 5.32
C TYR A 869 -15.86 -1.41 4.85
N LEU A 870 -16.81 -0.48 4.74
CA LEU A 870 -16.57 0.89 4.31
C LEU A 870 -16.25 1.75 5.52
N PHE A 871 -15.07 2.37 5.54
CA PHE A 871 -14.59 3.20 6.65
C PHE A 871 -13.98 4.50 6.15
N GLY A 872 -13.82 5.46 7.06
CA GLY A 872 -13.31 6.78 6.73
C GLY A 872 -12.17 7.24 7.64
N ASP A 873 -11.43 8.22 7.13
CA ASP A 873 -10.42 8.97 7.84
C ASP A 873 -10.93 10.40 8.12
N ILE A 874 -10.95 10.82 9.38
CA ILE A 874 -11.61 12.08 9.78
C ILE A 874 -10.80 13.33 9.41
N VAL A 875 -9.50 13.21 9.14
CA VAL A 875 -8.63 14.35 8.83
C VAL A 875 -8.57 14.59 7.33
N SER A 876 -8.33 13.54 6.55
CA SER A 876 -8.25 13.61 5.08
C SER A 876 -9.64 13.62 4.43
N GLY A 877 -10.65 13.05 5.09
CA GLY A 877 -11.97 12.84 4.52
C GLY A 877 -12.02 11.69 3.50
N GLU A 878 -10.95 10.91 3.36
CA GLU A 878 -10.92 9.78 2.46
C GLU A 878 -11.85 8.66 2.93
N ILE A 879 -12.46 7.98 1.95
CA ILE A 879 -13.33 6.82 2.14
C ILE A 879 -12.64 5.62 1.52
N ARG A 880 -12.53 4.54 2.30
CA ARG A 880 -11.83 3.31 1.91
C ARG A 880 -12.70 2.10 2.25
N PHE A 881 -12.33 0.95 1.69
CA PHE A 881 -12.95 -0.31 2.09
C PHE A 881 -11.93 -1.45 2.21
N ALA A 882 -12.29 -2.44 3.01
CA ALA A 882 -11.68 -3.77 3.02
C ALA A 882 -12.74 -4.82 2.70
N ASP A 883 -12.37 -5.95 2.10
CA ASP A 883 -13.28 -7.07 1.91
C ASP A 883 -13.48 -7.81 3.24
N THR A 884 -14.72 -7.93 3.71
CA THR A 884 -15.01 -8.57 5.00
C THR A 884 -14.67 -10.06 5.03
N ALA A 885 -14.54 -10.70 3.87
CA ALA A 885 -14.09 -12.09 3.76
C ALA A 885 -12.60 -12.25 4.07
N GLU A 886 -11.82 -11.20 3.88
CA GLU A 886 -10.36 -11.17 4.11
C GLU A 886 -10.00 -10.60 5.49
N MET A 887 -10.96 -9.96 6.17
CA MET A 887 -10.79 -9.44 7.54
C MET A 887 -10.76 -10.58 8.57
N VAL A 888 -9.58 -11.19 8.76
CA VAL A 888 -9.31 -12.30 9.69
C VAL A 888 -8.40 -11.81 10.82
N GLN A 889 -8.69 -12.20 12.06
CA GLN A 889 -7.84 -11.85 13.21
C GLN A 889 -6.46 -12.52 13.09
N GLY A 890 -5.39 -11.75 13.31
CA GLY A 890 -4.02 -12.26 13.33
C GLY A 890 -3.20 -12.01 12.05
N GLY A 891 -3.76 -11.30 11.08
CA GLY A 891 -3.15 -11.08 9.75
C GLY A 891 -3.75 -12.01 8.71
#